data_AF-A0A822ISC9-F1
#
_entry.id   AF-A0A822ISC9-F1
#
_cell.length_a   1.000
_cell.length_b   1.000
_cell.length_c   1.000
_cell.angle_alpha   90.00
_cell.angle_beta   90.00
_cell.angle_gamma   90.00
#
_symmetry.space_group_name_H-M   'P 1'
#
loop_
_entity.id
_entity.type
_entity.pdbx_description
1 polymer ?
#
loop_
_entity_poly.entity_id
_entity_poly.type
_entity_poly.pdbx_seq_one_letter_code
_entity_poly.pdbx_strand_id
1 'polypeptide(L)'
;MISNNIYRGCSLRKAFGILVLILSLVGSAGAATLTVNVSGGADYTRIQDAIDNASEGDTILVYSGTYYENVIVNRQLILRGSDIGSSMPVVDVHGAGNAITITANGVVLDGFNAHNSSSNTGIEVVSSDNVISNNNASNIVTVNATNGTLAGNASVTATAARTPSGLVLWNKLGSDDELLNSAYGPGLQFYTDGGSGQDGIADRKYVPSKFGNGVTIGTGNYYSMQRIHNIVLKSLPSYIDAEKGTIEVWYRQKEFPVEYSHNPYRLFNGGYGLDGGMGFEVIAGHDCPDPSCFRFWLVFGGTGRTVLYANNLPDNQWIHVAAVWDRSGINGTLETMRLYIDGNKVASGTYNDWGTSVGNWVDICGGNDNNIADKFAMDNLKIWNYAKTDFSDRFEEGVTTQPAAAHGSISGYKINDLNGNGKKDTNESGLANWNIKLENNNGYAFTTTTNASGFYIFTELAPGNYTVAEALVPNWIQTLPGAPGIYYVTLATGENATGIDFGNNLMSLPSGVNALREIEKESLLLGNSTNITVRISSNMIQALVLQESIPAGWKITKISDDADVFKNNTNEWVWSNVTPGITKTVIYTIIAPTDSTIGTYYINGTISNSTGIIAVVGGDNVIKFDILAYYRRLDSDPNIVETTDLLKAMDDWRSRTAPAGFINPITNQELLALINEWTSS
;
A
#
# COMPACT_ATOMS: atom_id res chain seq x y z
N MET A 1 -38.98 -57.56 36.11
CA MET A 1 -39.44 -56.21 36.48
C MET A 1 -38.70 -55.20 35.62
N ILE A 2 -39.48 -54.30 35.02
CA ILE A 2 -39.21 -53.11 34.20
C ILE A 2 -38.10 -52.23 34.85
N SER A 3 -37.22 -51.45 34.20
CA SER A 3 -37.37 -50.53 33.04
C SER A 3 -36.04 -50.14 32.35
N ASN A 4 -36.16 -50.03 31.02
CA ASN A 4 -35.73 -48.93 30.11
C ASN A 4 -34.25 -48.70 29.71
N ASN A 5 -33.94 -49.17 28.47
CA ASN A 5 -33.73 -48.38 27.23
C ASN A 5 -32.59 -47.32 27.21
N ILE A 6 -31.62 -47.29 26.27
CA ILE A 6 -31.57 -47.69 24.84
C ILE A 6 -30.10 -47.95 24.38
N TYR A 7 -29.95 -48.89 23.44
CA TYR A 7 -28.76 -49.35 22.71
C TYR A 7 -28.18 -48.31 21.71
N ARG A 8 -26.85 -48.15 21.65
CA ARG A 8 -25.88 -48.64 20.62
C ARG A 8 -26.28 -48.51 19.12
N GLY A 9 -25.54 -47.62 18.44
CA GLY A 9 -24.93 -47.62 17.08
C GLY A 9 -25.45 -48.46 15.90
N CYS A 10 -25.45 -47.87 14.69
CA CYS A 10 -24.78 -48.40 13.48
C CYS A 10 -24.93 -47.50 12.21
N SER A 11 -23.88 -47.50 11.38
CA SER A 11 -23.80 -47.41 9.90
C SER A 11 -24.32 -46.21 9.07
N LEU A 12 -23.37 -45.57 8.37
CA LEU A 12 -23.31 -45.25 6.92
C LEU A 12 -24.60 -45.36 6.05
N ARG A 13 -25.03 -44.23 5.46
CA ARG A 13 -25.21 -43.93 4.00
C ARG A 13 -26.36 -42.93 3.72
N LYS A 14 -26.04 -41.86 2.95
CA LYS A 14 -26.91 -41.04 2.05
C LYS A 14 -28.00 -40.17 2.73
N ALA A 15 -28.41 -38.99 2.28
CA ALA A 15 -27.95 -37.98 1.32
C ALA A 15 -28.90 -36.74 1.49
N PHE A 16 -28.48 -35.58 0.99
CA PHE A 16 -29.27 -34.37 0.67
C PHE A 16 -30.01 -33.62 1.80
N GLY A 17 -29.52 -32.40 2.08
CA GLY A 17 -30.25 -31.34 2.77
C GLY A 17 -29.82 -29.97 2.24
N ILE A 18 -30.59 -29.42 1.31
CA ILE A 18 -30.50 -28.03 0.84
C ILE A 18 -31.13 -27.14 1.92
N LEU A 19 -30.41 -26.12 2.40
CA LEU A 19 -30.97 -25.08 3.25
C LEU A 19 -31.07 -23.77 2.44
N VAL A 20 -32.30 -23.43 2.06
CA VAL A 20 -32.69 -22.10 1.54
C VAL A 20 -32.99 -21.21 2.74
N LEU A 21 -32.39 -20.02 2.82
CA LEU A 21 -32.79 -18.96 3.75
C LEU A 21 -33.28 -17.74 2.96
N ILE A 22 -34.49 -17.27 3.25
CA ILE A 22 -35.22 -16.23 2.52
C ILE A 22 -35.34 -14.93 3.34
N LEU A 23 -34.98 -13.84 2.67
CA LEU A 23 -35.43 -12.44 2.68
C LEU A 23 -35.50 -11.57 3.95
N SER A 24 -34.85 -10.40 3.84
CA SER A 24 -35.43 -9.10 4.22
C SER A 24 -35.98 -8.38 2.99
N LEU A 25 -37.20 -7.81 3.11
CA LEU A 25 -37.98 -7.16 2.06
C LEU A 25 -37.36 -5.84 1.56
N VAL A 26 -36.98 -5.81 0.28
CA VAL A 26 -37.21 -4.68 -0.64
C VAL A 26 -37.59 -5.32 -1.99
N GLY A 27 -38.64 -4.83 -2.65
CA GLY A 27 -39.39 -5.56 -3.70
C GLY A 27 -38.54 -6.25 -4.77
N SER A 28 -38.47 -7.58 -4.70
CA SER A 28 -37.94 -8.43 -5.76
C SER A 28 -39.00 -8.55 -6.86
N ALA A 29 -38.71 -7.99 -8.03
CA ALA A 29 -39.23 -8.56 -9.27
C ALA A 29 -38.79 -10.03 -9.28
N GLY A 30 -39.72 -10.95 -9.50
CA GLY A 30 -39.39 -12.37 -9.52
C GLY A 30 -38.37 -12.65 -10.61
N ALA A 31 -37.36 -13.47 -10.31
CA ALA A 31 -36.36 -13.91 -11.28
C ALA A 31 -37.04 -14.50 -12.52
N ALA A 32 -36.77 -13.92 -13.69
CA ALA A 32 -37.28 -14.37 -14.97
C ALA A 32 -36.46 -15.57 -15.47
N THR A 33 -37.06 -16.35 -16.39
CA THR A 33 -36.33 -17.35 -17.17
C THR A 33 -36.24 -16.89 -18.61
N LEU A 34 -35.03 -16.66 -19.10
CA LEU A 34 -34.73 -16.37 -20.49
C LEU A 34 -34.25 -17.65 -21.18
N THR A 35 -34.70 -17.90 -22.40
CA THR A 35 -34.35 -19.10 -23.17
C THR A 35 -33.43 -18.80 -24.33
N VAL A 36 -32.47 -19.68 -24.59
CA VAL A 36 -31.51 -19.54 -25.70
C VAL A 36 -31.52 -20.79 -26.57
N ASN A 37 -31.71 -20.62 -27.89
CA ASN A 37 -31.62 -21.70 -28.88
C ASN A 37 -30.95 -21.21 -30.17
N VAL A 38 -29.82 -21.81 -30.52
CA VAL A 38 -29.08 -21.48 -31.75
C VAL A 38 -29.91 -21.71 -33.02
N SER A 39 -30.85 -22.67 -33.02
CA SER A 39 -31.75 -22.92 -34.16
C SER A 39 -32.97 -21.99 -34.22
N GLY A 40 -33.08 -21.04 -33.29
CA GLY A 40 -34.26 -20.18 -33.12
C GLY A 40 -35.39 -20.86 -32.34
N GLY A 41 -36.47 -20.09 -32.08
CA GLY A 41 -37.65 -20.55 -31.32
C GLY A 41 -37.55 -20.38 -29.80
N ALA A 42 -36.51 -19.68 -29.33
CA ALA A 42 -36.32 -19.23 -27.95
C ALA A 42 -36.26 -17.70 -27.91
N ASP A 43 -36.15 -17.10 -26.72
CA ASP A 43 -36.08 -15.65 -26.54
C ASP A 43 -34.83 -15.05 -27.22
N TYR A 44 -33.71 -15.79 -27.19
CA TYR A 44 -32.44 -15.41 -27.80
C TYR A 44 -31.84 -16.54 -28.63
N THR A 45 -30.99 -16.17 -29.61
CA THR A 45 -30.20 -17.13 -30.40
C THR A 45 -28.75 -17.22 -29.94
N ARG A 46 -28.30 -16.24 -29.13
CA ARG A 46 -26.95 -16.12 -28.58
C ARG A 46 -26.98 -16.09 -27.06
N ILE A 47 -25.97 -16.69 -26.43
CA ILE A 47 -25.89 -16.75 -24.97
C ILE A 47 -25.57 -15.37 -24.39
N GLN A 48 -24.65 -14.63 -25.01
CA GLN A 48 -24.23 -13.32 -24.50
C GLN A 48 -25.39 -12.31 -24.53
N ASP A 49 -26.21 -12.31 -25.58
CA ASP A 49 -27.36 -11.41 -25.69
C ASP A 49 -28.38 -11.65 -24.56
N ALA A 50 -28.57 -12.89 -24.14
CA ALA A 50 -29.43 -13.21 -23.00
C ALA A 50 -28.85 -12.69 -21.68
N ILE A 51 -27.53 -12.82 -21.48
CA ILE A 51 -26.82 -12.29 -20.29
C ILE A 51 -26.90 -10.76 -20.23
N ASP A 52 -26.74 -10.10 -21.38
CA ASP A 52 -26.74 -8.64 -21.47
C ASP A 52 -28.11 -8.03 -21.16
N ASN A 53 -29.19 -8.80 -21.38
CA ASN A 53 -30.57 -8.39 -21.11
C ASN A 53 -31.15 -8.96 -19.80
N ALA A 54 -30.42 -9.84 -19.11
CA ALA A 54 -30.86 -10.43 -17.84
C ALA A 54 -30.72 -9.45 -16.66
N SER A 55 -31.65 -9.57 -15.71
CA SER A 55 -31.55 -8.95 -14.39
C SER A 55 -30.84 -9.87 -13.40
N GLU A 56 -30.31 -9.31 -12.30
CA GLU A 56 -29.71 -10.12 -11.24
C GLU A 56 -30.74 -11.10 -10.65
N GLY A 57 -30.32 -12.36 -10.47
CA GLY A 57 -31.13 -13.47 -10.02
C GLY A 57 -31.84 -14.25 -11.12
N ASP A 58 -31.87 -13.76 -12.37
CA ASP A 58 -32.51 -14.45 -13.49
C ASP A 58 -31.88 -15.81 -13.80
N THR A 59 -32.67 -16.66 -14.46
CA THR A 59 -32.19 -17.92 -15.04
C THR A 59 -32.12 -17.82 -16.55
N ILE A 60 -30.98 -18.18 -17.11
CA ILE A 60 -30.78 -18.33 -18.55
C ILE A 60 -30.69 -19.83 -18.84
N LEU A 61 -31.69 -20.36 -19.56
CA LEU A 61 -31.77 -21.75 -19.98
C LEU A 61 -31.29 -21.89 -21.42
N VAL A 62 -30.14 -22.53 -21.61
CA VAL A 62 -29.49 -22.71 -22.91
C VAL A 62 -29.76 -24.11 -23.43
N TYR A 63 -30.40 -24.24 -24.58
CA TYR A 63 -30.72 -25.54 -25.17
C TYR A 63 -29.56 -26.13 -25.99
N SER A 64 -29.63 -27.43 -26.28
CA SER A 64 -28.64 -28.13 -27.13
C SER A 64 -28.33 -27.36 -28.42
N GLY A 65 -27.04 -27.19 -28.69
CA GLY A 65 -26.53 -26.50 -29.87
C GLY A 65 -25.04 -26.19 -29.72
N THR A 66 -24.41 -25.77 -30.82
CA THR A 66 -23.04 -25.23 -30.80
C THR A 66 -23.10 -23.72 -30.94
N TYR A 67 -22.62 -23.03 -29.92
CA TYR A 67 -22.60 -21.57 -29.79
C TYR A 67 -21.16 -21.10 -30.00
N TYR A 68 -20.93 -20.35 -31.06
CA TYR A 68 -19.60 -19.87 -31.43
C TYR A 68 -19.34 -18.49 -30.84
N GLU A 69 -19.01 -18.43 -29.55
CA GLU A 69 -19.00 -17.21 -28.74
C GLU A 69 -17.97 -17.28 -27.60
N ASN A 70 -17.45 -16.13 -27.17
CA ASN A 70 -16.75 -15.98 -25.90
C ASN A 70 -17.75 -15.41 -24.89
N VAL A 71 -18.22 -16.23 -23.95
CA VAL A 71 -19.30 -15.86 -23.03
C VAL A 71 -18.72 -15.25 -21.76
N ILE A 72 -19.14 -14.03 -21.41
CA ILE A 72 -18.75 -13.33 -20.18
C ILE A 72 -19.96 -13.23 -19.26
N VAL A 73 -19.90 -13.90 -18.10
CA VAL A 73 -20.94 -13.87 -17.07
C VAL A 73 -20.59 -12.82 -16.02
N ASN A 74 -21.08 -11.59 -16.24
CA ASN A 74 -20.76 -10.40 -15.44
C ASN A 74 -21.89 -9.93 -14.52
N ARG A 75 -22.93 -10.75 -14.32
CA ARG A 75 -24.07 -10.50 -13.42
C ARG A 75 -24.34 -11.73 -12.56
N GLN A 76 -24.88 -11.54 -11.36
CA GLN A 76 -25.27 -12.66 -10.48
C GLN A 76 -26.52 -13.35 -11.06
N LEU A 77 -26.36 -14.50 -11.72
CA LEU A 77 -27.45 -15.22 -12.38
C LEU A 77 -27.23 -16.74 -12.41
N ILE A 78 -28.24 -17.48 -12.85
CA ILE A 78 -28.15 -18.92 -13.13
C ILE A 78 -28.02 -19.12 -14.64
N LEU A 79 -26.87 -19.60 -15.11
CA LEU A 79 -26.66 -20.03 -16.48
C LEU A 79 -26.68 -21.56 -16.53
N ARG A 80 -27.73 -22.14 -17.11
CA ARG A 80 -27.96 -23.59 -17.12
C ARG A 80 -28.14 -24.13 -18.52
N GLY A 81 -27.35 -25.13 -18.87
CA GLY A 81 -27.54 -25.93 -20.07
C GLY A 81 -28.66 -26.95 -19.92
N SER A 82 -29.34 -27.23 -21.03
CA SER A 82 -30.45 -28.17 -21.12
C SER A 82 -30.30 -29.02 -22.38
N ASP A 83 -30.11 -30.33 -22.19
CA ASP A 83 -30.08 -31.28 -23.30
C ASP A 83 -31.49 -31.58 -23.81
N ILE A 84 -31.78 -31.14 -25.04
CA ILE A 84 -33.04 -31.38 -25.75
C ILE A 84 -32.91 -32.42 -26.86
N GLY A 85 -31.83 -33.23 -26.87
CA GLY A 85 -31.73 -34.44 -27.69
C GLY A 85 -30.46 -34.59 -28.53
N SER A 86 -29.42 -33.77 -28.31
CA SER A 86 -28.18 -33.81 -29.09
C SER A 86 -26.92 -33.88 -28.22
N SER A 87 -26.92 -33.19 -27.08
CA SER A 87 -25.89 -33.13 -26.03
C SER A 87 -26.18 -31.90 -25.16
N MET A 88 -25.45 -31.75 -24.04
CA MET A 88 -25.36 -30.44 -23.38
C MET A 88 -24.84 -29.36 -24.36
N PRO A 89 -25.24 -28.08 -24.21
CA PRO A 89 -24.81 -26.99 -25.07
C PRO A 89 -23.28 -26.91 -25.17
N VAL A 90 -22.78 -26.69 -26.38
CA VAL A 90 -21.35 -26.51 -26.66
C VAL A 90 -21.07 -25.03 -26.84
N VAL A 91 -20.14 -24.48 -26.07
CA VAL A 91 -19.56 -23.15 -26.30
C VAL A 91 -18.17 -23.34 -26.88
N ASP A 92 -17.97 -22.83 -28.10
CA ASP A 92 -16.76 -23.02 -28.90
C ASP A 92 -16.19 -21.67 -29.35
N VAL A 93 -14.91 -21.44 -29.09
CA VAL A 93 -14.21 -20.17 -29.37
C VAL A 93 -13.30 -20.22 -30.60
N HIS A 94 -13.34 -21.29 -31.39
CA HIS A 94 -12.56 -21.46 -32.62
C HIS A 94 -11.05 -21.14 -32.47
N GLY A 95 -10.47 -21.39 -31.31
CA GLY A 95 -9.04 -21.24 -31.07
C GLY A 95 -8.60 -19.89 -30.50
N ALA A 96 -9.46 -19.01 -29.99
CA ALA A 96 -9.00 -17.79 -29.30
C ALA A 96 -9.85 -17.39 -28.08
N GLY A 97 -9.19 -17.21 -26.92
CA GLY A 97 -9.84 -16.81 -25.66
C GLY A 97 -10.46 -17.97 -24.88
N ASN A 98 -11.14 -17.66 -23.77
CA ASN A 98 -11.85 -18.65 -22.95
C ASN A 98 -13.29 -18.78 -23.45
N ALA A 99 -13.85 -20.00 -23.42
CA ALA A 99 -15.24 -20.22 -23.85
C ALA A 99 -16.24 -19.58 -22.89
N ILE A 100 -16.02 -19.72 -21.58
CA ILE A 100 -16.84 -19.07 -20.55
C ILE A 100 -15.92 -18.42 -19.52
N THR A 101 -16.10 -17.11 -19.28
CA THR A 101 -15.43 -16.37 -18.20
C THR A 101 -16.47 -15.83 -17.22
N ILE A 102 -16.32 -16.15 -15.94
CA ILE A 102 -17.21 -15.69 -14.88
C ILE A 102 -16.53 -14.57 -14.09
N THR A 103 -17.13 -13.38 -14.12
CA THR A 103 -16.59 -12.17 -13.48
C THR A 103 -17.48 -11.62 -12.36
N ALA A 104 -18.75 -12.04 -12.25
CA ALA A 104 -19.64 -11.69 -11.14
C ALA A 104 -19.64 -12.74 -10.04
N ASN A 105 -19.85 -12.32 -8.79
CA ASN A 105 -20.00 -13.24 -7.66
C ASN A 105 -21.38 -13.93 -7.69
N GLY A 106 -21.49 -15.08 -7.03
CA GLY A 106 -22.79 -15.73 -6.81
C GLY A 106 -23.43 -16.33 -8.07
N VAL A 107 -22.67 -16.54 -9.13
CA VAL A 107 -23.13 -17.15 -10.39
C VAL A 107 -23.27 -18.65 -10.22
N VAL A 108 -24.32 -19.22 -10.81
CA VAL A 108 -24.45 -20.67 -10.99
C VAL A 108 -24.22 -21.00 -12.46
N LEU A 109 -23.15 -21.74 -12.76
CA LEU A 109 -22.87 -22.29 -14.09
C LEU A 109 -23.05 -23.81 -14.07
N ASP A 110 -24.06 -24.30 -14.78
CA ASP A 110 -24.45 -25.71 -14.71
C ASP A 110 -24.63 -26.31 -16.10
N GLY A 111 -23.85 -27.33 -16.44
CA GLY A 111 -24.13 -28.19 -17.59
C GLY A 111 -23.71 -27.67 -18.97
N PHE A 112 -22.44 -27.37 -19.19
CA PHE A 112 -21.91 -26.94 -20.49
C PHE A 112 -20.75 -27.80 -20.97
N ASN A 113 -20.62 -27.92 -22.30
CA ASN A 113 -19.40 -28.36 -22.97
C ASN A 113 -18.62 -27.12 -23.43
N ALA A 114 -17.43 -26.84 -22.89
CA ALA A 114 -16.65 -25.63 -23.15
C ALA A 114 -15.28 -25.97 -23.76
N HIS A 115 -15.14 -25.86 -25.08
CA HIS A 115 -14.02 -26.43 -25.83
C HIS A 115 -13.35 -25.43 -26.79
N ASN A 116 -12.20 -25.85 -27.36
CA ASN A 116 -11.44 -25.17 -28.41
C ASN A 116 -10.83 -23.79 -28.07
N SER A 117 -10.41 -23.56 -26.82
CA SER A 117 -9.50 -22.45 -26.50
C SER A 117 -8.05 -22.81 -26.82
N SER A 118 -7.33 -21.92 -27.52
CA SER A 118 -5.88 -22.07 -27.75
C SER A 118 -5.04 -21.91 -26.48
N SER A 119 -5.63 -21.40 -25.40
CA SER A 119 -5.01 -21.10 -24.11
C SER A 119 -5.19 -22.21 -23.05
N ASN A 120 -5.65 -23.41 -23.44
CA ASN A 120 -5.97 -24.55 -22.56
C ASN A 120 -7.16 -24.35 -21.58
N THR A 121 -7.66 -23.13 -21.35
CA THR A 121 -8.76 -22.88 -20.39
C THR A 121 -10.11 -22.80 -21.08
N GLY A 122 -11.01 -23.75 -20.80
CA GLY A 122 -12.38 -23.73 -21.32
C GLY A 122 -13.29 -22.84 -20.47
N ILE A 123 -13.19 -22.95 -19.15
CA ILE A 123 -13.94 -22.14 -18.20
C ILE A 123 -12.97 -21.44 -17.25
N GLU A 124 -13.07 -20.12 -17.14
CA GLU A 124 -12.30 -19.30 -16.20
C GLU A 124 -13.24 -18.64 -15.19
N VAL A 125 -12.89 -18.71 -13.91
CA VAL A 125 -13.67 -18.12 -12.81
C VAL A 125 -12.78 -17.14 -12.06
N VAL A 126 -13.04 -15.84 -12.19
CA VAL A 126 -12.26 -14.77 -11.56
C VAL A 126 -12.97 -14.10 -10.38
N SER A 127 -14.13 -14.62 -9.98
CA SER A 127 -15.02 -14.09 -8.93
C SER A 127 -15.35 -15.16 -7.86
N SER A 128 -15.96 -14.74 -6.74
CA SER A 128 -16.22 -15.60 -5.56
C SER A 128 -17.68 -16.06 -5.45
N ASP A 129 -17.94 -17.00 -4.53
CA ASP A 129 -19.28 -17.50 -4.19
C ASP A 129 -20.06 -18.17 -5.35
N ASN A 130 -19.34 -18.64 -6.37
CA ASN A 130 -19.94 -19.27 -7.54
C ASN A 130 -20.18 -20.77 -7.36
N VAL A 131 -21.19 -21.30 -8.03
CA VAL A 131 -21.46 -22.75 -8.12
C VAL A 131 -21.21 -23.20 -9.55
N ILE A 132 -20.17 -24.01 -9.76
CA ILE A 132 -19.80 -24.52 -11.09
C ILE A 132 -19.99 -26.03 -11.08
N SER A 133 -21.00 -26.51 -11.80
CA SER A 133 -21.39 -27.91 -11.76
C SER A 133 -21.62 -28.55 -13.12
N ASN A 134 -21.30 -29.84 -13.23
CA ASN A 134 -21.64 -30.69 -14.37
C ASN A 134 -21.13 -30.17 -15.73
N ASN A 135 -20.03 -29.41 -15.75
CA ASN A 135 -19.43 -28.90 -16.96
C ASN A 135 -18.30 -29.81 -17.46
N ASN A 136 -18.15 -29.89 -18.77
CA ASN A 136 -17.07 -30.59 -19.45
C ASN A 136 -16.25 -29.56 -20.24
N ALA A 137 -15.03 -29.26 -19.79
CA ALA A 137 -14.22 -28.20 -20.38
C ALA A 137 -12.81 -28.69 -20.71
N SER A 138 -12.13 -28.02 -21.65
CA SER A 138 -10.70 -28.28 -21.90
C SER A 138 -9.86 -28.13 -20.62
N ASN A 139 -10.20 -27.14 -19.80
CA ASN A 139 -9.78 -26.99 -18.40
C ASN A 139 -10.75 -26.04 -17.69
N ILE A 140 -10.91 -26.19 -16.38
CA ILE A 140 -11.60 -25.22 -15.53
C ILE A 140 -10.57 -24.63 -14.57
N VAL A 141 -10.38 -23.31 -14.65
CA VAL A 141 -9.41 -22.57 -13.83
C VAL A 141 -10.16 -21.59 -12.94
N THR A 142 -9.92 -21.69 -11.64
CA THR A 142 -10.35 -20.69 -10.66
C THR A 142 -9.18 -19.77 -10.30
N VAL A 143 -9.40 -18.47 -10.41
CA VAL A 143 -8.42 -17.41 -10.21
C VAL A 143 -8.92 -16.53 -9.06
N ASN A 144 -8.30 -16.65 -7.88
CA ASN A 144 -8.68 -15.92 -6.66
C ASN A 144 -10.17 -16.05 -6.23
N ALA A 145 -10.88 -17.08 -6.71
CA ALA A 145 -12.25 -17.38 -6.27
C ALA A 145 -12.23 -18.00 -4.86
N THR A 146 -12.94 -17.40 -3.92
CA THR A 146 -13.17 -17.96 -2.58
C THR A 146 -14.63 -18.44 -2.45
N ASN A 147 -14.88 -19.42 -1.58
CA ASN A 147 -16.22 -19.92 -1.24
C ASN A 147 -17.08 -20.47 -2.41
N GLY A 148 -16.46 -20.89 -3.51
CA GLY A 148 -17.16 -21.54 -4.64
C GLY A 148 -17.32 -23.05 -4.48
N THR A 149 -18.40 -23.62 -5.04
CA THR A 149 -18.61 -25.08 -5.12
C THR A 149 -18.26 -25.57 -6.52
N LEU A 150 -17.27 -26.48 -6.63
CA LEU A 150 -16.94 -27.20 -7.87
C LEU A 150 -17.41 -28.66 -7.75
N ALA A 151 -18.43 -29.07 -8.50
CA ALA A 151 -19.00 -30.42 -8.38
C ALA A 151 -19.30 -31.07 -9.75
N GLY A 152 -18.82 -32.29 -9.98
CA GLY A 152 -19.19 -33.07 -11.17
C GLY A 152 -18.61 -32.57 -12.49
N ASN A 153 -17.56 -31.74 -12.48
CA ASN A 153 -16.92 -31.23 -13.70
C ASN A 153 -15.81 -32.17 -14.22
N ALA A 154 -15.72 -32.35 -15.53
CA ALA A 154 -14.62 -33.07 -16.18
C ALA A 154 -13.44 -32.11 -16.40
N SER A 155 -12.28 -32.40 -15.79
CA SER A 155 -11.02 -31.62 -15.83
C SER A 155 -11.03 -30.30 -15.05
N VAL A 156 -10.60 -30.34 -13.78
CA VAL A 156 -10.43 -29.16 -12.92
C VAL A 156 -8.95 -29.02 -12.54
N THR A 157 -8.33 -27.88 -12.84
CA THR A 157 -7.02 -27.52 -12.31
C THR A 157 -7.23 -26.43 -11.25
N ALA A 158 -7.07 -26.78 -9.98
CA ALA A 158 -7.27 -25.82 -8.88
C ALA A 158 -6.08 -24.85 -8.76
N THR A 159 -6.42 -23.56 -8.68
CA THR A 159 -5.61 -22.43 -8.21
C THR A 159 -4.31 -22.14 -8.97
N ALA A 160 -4.42 -21.38 -10.06
CA ALA A 160 -3.35 -20.46 -10.44
C ALA A 160 -3.64 -19.12 -9.77
N ALA A 161 -2.76 -18.68 -8.85
CA ALA A 161 -2.82 -17.32 -8.33
C ALA A 161 -2.76 -16.31 -9.49
N ARG A 162 -3.35 -15.11 -9.35
CA ARG A 162 -3.10 -13.96 -10.23
C ARG A 162 -1.65 -13.50 -10.08
N THR A 163 -0.70 -14.33 -10.47
CA THR A 163 0.70 -13.95 -10.54
C THR A 163 0.97 -13.40 -11.93
N PRO A 164 1.59 -12.22 -12.04
CA PRO A 164 2.08 -11.74 -13.33
C PRO A 164 3.01 -12.79 -13.96
N SER A 165 3.07 -12.84 -15.29
CA SER A 165 4.05 -13.67 -16.00
C SER A 165 5.49 -13.22 -15.70
N GLY A 166 5.66 -11.98 -15.22
CA GLY A 166 6.89 -11.52 -14.57
C GLY A 166 6.65 -10.34 -13.63
N LEU A 167 7.13 -10.44 -12.38
CA LEU A 167 7.40 -9.29 -11.51
C LEU A 167 8.83 -8.83 -11.82
N VAL A 168 8.92 -7.69 -12.51
CA VAL A 168 10.14 -7.20 -13.16
C VAL A 168 10.83 -6.11 -12.35
N LEU A 169 10.10 -5.39 -11.51
CA LEU A 169 10.72 -4.47 -10.56
C LEU A 169 10.05 -4.60 -9.22
N TRP A 170 10.82 -4.95 -8.21
CA TRP A 170 10.35 -5.00 -6.84
C TRP A 170 11.50 -4.66 -5.88
N ASN A 171 11.25 -3.74 -4.96
CA ASN A 171 12.28 -3.19 -4.08
C ASN A 171 11.73 -2.67 -2.75
N LYS A 172 11.32 -3.59 -1.88
CA LYS A 172 10.73 -3.29 -0.58
C LYS A 172 11.66 -2.51 0.35
N LEU A 173 12.95 -2.83 0.34
CA LEU A 173 14.00 -2.36 1.24
C LEU A 173 14.84 -1.21 0.66
N GLY A 174 14.76 -0.97 -0.66
CA GLY A 174 15.50 0.11 -1.30
C GLY A 174 16.97 -0.23 -1.50
N SER A 175 17.26 -1.44 -2.01
CA SER A 175 18.63 -1.92 -2.24
C SER A 175 18.86 -2.41 -3.67
N ASP A 176 20.11 -2.30 -4.14
CA ASP A 176 20.55 -2.82 -5.43
C ASP A 176 20.34 -4.35 -5.52
N ASP A 177 20.63 -5.06 -4.44
CA ASP A 177 20.53 -6.52 -4.39
C ASP A 177 19.08 -7.00 -4.55
N GLU A 178 18.15 -6.36 -3.86
CA GLU A 178 16.74 -6.71 -3.94
C GLU A 178 16.18 -6.49 -5.35
N LEU A 179 16.55 -5.36 -5.96
CA LEU A 179 16.14 -5.02 -7.31
C LEU A 179 16.64 -6.05 -8.34
N LEU A 180 17.89 -6.53 -8.20
CA LEU A 180 18.46 -7.57 -9.08
C LEU A 180 17.87 -8.97 -8.83
N ASN A 181 17.26 -9.23 -7.66
CA ASN A 181 16.71 -10.52 -7.25
C ASN A 181 15.17 -10.56 -7.22
N SER A 182 14.50 -9.72 -8.02
CA SER A 182 13.03 -9.76 -8.15
C SER A 182 12.54 -11.15 -8.63
N ALA A 183 11.52 -11.69 -7.95
CA ALA A 183 11.10 -13.11 -7.96
C ALA A 183 10.87 -13.78 -9.32
N TYR A 184 10.57 -13.01 -10.36
CA TYR A 184 10.31 -13.50 -11.71
C TYR A 184 10.95 -12.62 -12.79
N GLY A 185 11.97 -11.84 -12.43
CA GLY A 185 12.82 -11.10 -13.36
C GLY A 185 14.26 -11.64 -13.40
N PRO A 186 14.52 -12.95 -13.54
CA PRO A 186 15.91 -13.40 -13.74
C PRO A 186 16.44 -12.77 -15.03
N GLY A 187 17.45 -11.92 -14.89
CA GLY A 187 18.03 -11.16 -16.01
C GLY A 187 17.91 -9.65 -15.91
N LEU A 188 17.37 -9.11 -14.81
CA LEU A 188 17.61 -7.72 -14.44
C LEU A 188 19.10 -7.52 -14.21
N GLN A 189 19.64 -6.51 -14.86
CA GLN A 189 21.02 -6.10 -14.70
C GLN A 189 21.06 -4.59 -14.67
N PHE A 190 21.99 -4.02 -13.90
CA PHE A 190 22.29 -2.62 -14.08
C PHE A 190 22.95 -2.41 -15.44
N TYR A 191 22.56 -1.32 -16.09
CA TYR A 191 23.24 -0.91 -17.30
C TYR A 191 24.70 -0.59 -16.99
N THR A 192 25.62 -1.21 -17.74
CA THR A 192 27.07 -1.13 -17.49
C THR A 192 27.87 -0.76 -18.73
N ASP A 193 27.24 -0.68 -19.90
CA ASP A 193 27.89 -0.41 -21.18
C ASP A 193 27.63 1.04 -21.62
N GLY A 194 28.65 1.87 -21.81
CA GLY A 194 28.48 3.26 -22.25
C GLY A 194 28.03 3.42 -23.72
N GLY A 195 27.76 2.32 -24.44
CA GLY A 195 27.15 2.30 -25.76
C GLY A 195 27.75 3.32 -26.73
N SER A 196 26.90 4.06 -27.45
CA SER A 196 27.31 4.98 -28.51
C SER A 196 27.75 6.35 -27.98
N GLY A 197 28.52 6.44 -26.89
CA GLY A 197 29.02 7.69 -26.31
C GLY A 197 27.97 8.73 -25.90
N GLN A 198 26.68 8.45 -26.17
CA GLN A 198 25.49 9.18 -25.75
C GLN A 198 24.74 8.41 -24.66
N ASP A 199 25.13 7.15 -24.39
CA ASP A 199 24.58 6.36 -23.29
C ASP A 199 25.34 6.64 -21.99
N GLY A 200 24.60 6.86 -20.92
CA GLY A 200 25.10 7.08 -19.57
C GLY A 200 24.55 6.03 -18.62
N ILE A 201 25.35 5.70 -17.61
CA ILE A 201 24.95 4.85 -16.51
C ILE A 201 24.29 5.75 -15.46
N ALA A 202 23.08 5.40 -15.02
CA ALA A 202 22.40 6.09 -13.93
C ALA A 202 23.12 5.81 -12.60
N ASP A 203 23.39 6.86 -11.83
CA ASP A 203 23.55 6.72 -10.38
C ASP A 203 22.19 6.32 -9.81
N ARG A 204 22.12 5.23 -9.06
CA ARG A 204 20.85 4.70 -8.56
C ARG A 204 20.45 5.40 -7.28
N LYS A 205 19.15 5.66 -7.15
CA LYS A 205 18.55 6.17 -5.92
C LYS A 205 17.22 5.48 -5.68
N TYR A 206 16.88 5.33 -4.42
CA TYR A 206 15.64 4.73 -3.95
C TYR A 206 14.85 5.74 -3.13
N VAL A 207 13.52 5.74 -3.30
CA VAL A 207 12.62 6.69 -2.65
C VAL A 207 11.38 5.97 -2.14
N PRO A 208 10.77 6.39 -1.01
CA PRO A 208 9.55 5.76 -0.51
C PRO A 208 8.45 5.70 -1.57
N SER A 209 7.86 4.51 -1.73
CA SER A 209 6.90 4.21 -2.80
C SER A 209 5.64 3.51 -2.30
N LYS A 210 4.82 3.01 -3.25
CA LYS A 210 3.59 2.32 -2.92
C LYS A 210 3.85 0.99 -2.20
N PHE A 211 4.88 0.29 -2.62
CA PHE A 211 5.39 -0.95 -2.08
C PHE A 211 6.86 -0.80 -1.74
N GLY A 212 7.13 -0.39 -0.49
CA GLY A 212 8.49 -0.16 -0.01
C GLY A 212 9.19 1.01 -0.68
N ASN A 213 10.12 0.75 -1.59
CA ASN A 213 10.94 1.77 -2.22
C ASN A 213 10.94 1.69 -3.76
N GLY A 214 10.65 2.82 -4.39
CA GLY A 214 10.70 2.98 -5.83
C GLY A 214 12.10 3.32 -6.29
N VAL A 215 12.46 2.83 -7.47
CA VAL A 215 13.72 3.22 -8.13
C VAL A 215 13.57 4.59 -8.78
N THR A 216 14.63 5.38 -8.76
CA THR A 216 14.79 6.62 -9.50
C THR A 216 16.25 6.81 -9.92
N ILE A 217 16.50 7.81 -10.76
CA ILE A 217 17.84 8.26 -11.13
C ILE A 217 18.34 9.22 -10.05
N GLY A 218 19.45 8.88 -9.40
CA GLY A 218 20.18 9.72 -8.47
C GLY A 218 20.98 10.83 -9.17
N THR A 219 21.50 11.75 -8.37
CA THR A 219 22.39 12.82 -8.85
C THR A 219 23.67 12.24 -9.43
N GLY A 220 23.98 12.60 -10.67
CA GLY A 220 25.20 12.19 -11.37
C GLY A 220 25.67 13.24 -12.36
N ASN A 221 26.85 13.01 -12.96
CA ASN A 221 27.46 13.91 -13.96
C ASN A 221 26.84 13.69 -15.35
N TYR A 222 25.55 13.94 -15.48
CA TYR A 222 24.82 13.82 -16.73
C TYR A 222 24.98 15.09 -17.57
N TYR A 223 24.97 14.96 -18.90
CA TYR A 223 24.99 16.11 -19.81
C TYR A 223 23.75 16.14 -20.71
N SER A 224 23.50 17.31 -21.30
CA SER A 224 22.32 17.50 -22.14
C SER A 224 22.33 16.52 -23.30
N MET A 225 21.17 15.94 -23.61
CA MET A 225 20.98 14.91 -24.64
C MET A 225 21.57 13.51 -24.31
N GLN A 226 22.16 13.29 -23.13
CA GLN A 226 22.60 11.95 -22.73
C GLN A 226 21.40 11.05 -22.43
N ARG A 227 21.47 9.78 -22.86
CA ARG A 227 20.51 8.72 -22.57
C ARG A 227 20.94 8.00 -21.30
N ILE A 228 20.26 8.25 -20.20
CA ILE A 228 20.60 7.68 -18.89
C ILE A 228 19.84 6.39 -18.69
N HIS A 229 20.56 5.29 -18.60
CA HIS A 229 20.00 3.95 -18.45
C HIS A 229 20.21 3.47 -17.03
N ASN A 230 19.16 2.87 -16.46
CA ASN A 230 19.17 2.41 -15.08
C ASN A 230 19.24 0.88 -15.06
N ILE A 231 18.10 0.22 -15.22
CA ILE A 231 17.99 -1.22 -15.17
C ILE A 231 17.68 -1.74 -16.57
N VAL A 232 18.34 -2.82 -16.97
CA VAL A 232 18.05 -3.53 -18.21
C VAL A 232 17.44 -4.88 -17.88
N LEU A 233 16.35 -5.21 -18.54
CA LEU A 233 15.83 -6.57 -18.60
C LEU A 233 16.28 -7.23 -19.91
N LYS A 234 16.85 -8.43 -19.78
CA LYS A 234 17.26 -9.29 -20.90
C LYS A 234 16.25 -10.41 -21.14
N SER A 235 16.41 -11.10 -22.27
CA SER A 235 15.61 -12.27 -22.64
C SER A 235 14.12 -11.95 -22.74
N LEU A 236 13.81 -10.73 -23.18
CA LEU A 236 12.45 -10.19 -23.26
C LEU A 236 11.43 -11.10 -23.96
N PRO A 237 11.77 -11.85 -25.04
CA PRO A 237 10.84 -12.80 -25.67
C PRO A 237 10.33 -13.91 -24.74
N SER A 238 10.96 -14.12 -23.58
CA SER A 238 10.50 -15.08 -22.56
C SER A 238 9.35 -14.54 -21.71
N TYR A 239 9.12 -13.22 -21.74
CA TYR A 239 8.19 -12.51 -20.87
C TYR A 239 7.11 -11.75 -21.63
N ILE A 240 7.41 -11.32 -22.86
CA ILE A 240 6.52 -10.56 -23.73
C ILE A 240 6.03 -11.43 -24.87
N ASP A 241 4.71 -11.50 -25.00
CA ASP A 241 4.02 -12.04 -26.17
C ASP A 241 3.59 -10.87 -27.07
N ALA A 242 4.01 -10.88 -28.34
CA ALA A 242 3.69 -9.83 -29.29
C ALA A 242 2.20 -9.80 -29.68
N GLU A 243 1.46 -10.90 -29.46
CA GLU A 243 0.04 -10.99 -29.78
C GLU A 243 -0.82 -10.32 -28.72
N LYS A 244 -0.48 -10.49 -27.44
CA LYS A 244 -1.25 -9.96 -26.31
C LYS A 244 -0.43 -9.84 -25.03
N GLY A 245 -0.85 -8.94 -24.15
CA GLY A 245 -0.23 -8.80 -22.84
C GLY A 245 -0.63 -7.53 -22.11
N THR A 246 -0.01 -7.32 -20.95
CA THR A 246 -0.16 -6.10 -20.16
C THR A 246 1.12 -5.76 -19.44
N ILE A 247 1.47 -4.48 -19.39
CA ILE A 247 2.49 -3.95 -18.49
C ILE A 247 1.80 -3.01 -17.51
N GLU A 248 2.10 -3.11 -16.22
CA GLU A 248 1.62 -2.19 -15.19
C GLU A 248 2.72 -1.80 -14.22
N VAL A 249 2.65 -0.58 -13.68
CA VAL A 249 3.66 -0.03 -12.79
C VAL A 249 3.03 1.06 -11.90
N TRP A 250 3.54 1.19 -10.68
CA TRP A 250 3.38 2.42 -9.91
C TRP A 250 4.41 3.45 -10.38
N TYR A 251 3.94 4.66 -10.65
CA TYR A 251 4.76 5.76 -11.14
C TYR A 251 4.49 7.01 -10.31
N ARG A 252 5.54 7.77 -10.01
CA ARG A 252 5.42 9.11 -9.45
C ARG A 252 6.28 10.07 -10.26
N GLN A 253 5.70 11.22 -10.55
CA GLN A 253 6.38 12.34 -11.17
C GLN A 253 6.51 13.48 -10.16
N LYS A 254 7.70 14.03 -9.93
CA LYS A 254 7.89 15.20 -9.05
C LYS A 254 7.84 16.52 -9.83
N GLU A 255 8.32 16.49 -11.07
CA GLU A 255 8.40 17.66 -11.93
C GLU A 255 8.03 17.26 -13.36
N PHE A 256 7.53 18.22 -14.13
CA PHE A 256 7.25 18.03 -15.55
C PHE A 256 8.45 17.38 -16.28
N PRO A 257 8.19 16.52 -17.28
CA PRO A 257 9.23 15.91 -18.08
C PRO A 257 10.07 17.01 -18.74
N VAL A 258 11.36 16.73 -18.91
CA VAL A 258 12.22 17.60 -19.71
C VAL A 258 11.69 17.65 -21.15
N GLU A 259 11.79 18.79 -21.84
CA GLU A 259 11.23 18.93 -23.19
C GLU A 259 11.73 17.84 -24.17
N TYR A 260 10.84 17.46 -25.10
CA TYR A 260 10.82 16.25 -25.93
C TYR A 260 12.13 15.71 -26.46
N SER A 261 13.13 16.56 -26.72
CA SER A 261 14.13 16.35 -27.78
C SER A 261 14.79 14.96 -27.79
N HIS A 262 14.77 14.17 -26.70
CA HIS A 262 15.29 12.80 -26.67
C HIS A 262 14.51 11.75 -25.82
N ASN A 263 13.19 11.85 -25.58
CA ASN A 263 12.36 10.93 -24.75
C ASN A 263 12.60 11.04 -23.22
N PRO A 264 11.83 11.85 -22.48
CA PRO A 264 12.26 12.32 -21.16
C PRO A 264 12.26 11.24 -20.08
N TYR A 265 11.15 10.50 -19.86
CA TYR A 265 11.08 9.43 -18.84
C TYR A 265 10.63 8.10 -19.44
N ARG A 266 11.52 7.11 -19.39
CA ARG A 266 11.35 5.78 -20.00
C ARG A 266 11.01 4.78 -18.91
N LEU A 267 9.72 4.48 -18.74
CA LEU A 267 9.29 3.53 -17.72
C LEU A 267 9.69 2.11 -18.12
N PHE A 268 9.36 1.76 -19.36
CA PHE A 268 9.73 0.50 -19.99
C PHE A 268 9.93 0.77 -21.47
N ASN A 269 11.16 0.88 -21.94
CA ASN A 269 11.39 1.20 -23.35
C ASN A 269 12.69 0.56 -23.88
N GLY A 270 12.64 0.12 -25.13
CA GLY A 270 13.85 0.02 -25.92
C GLY A 270 14.47 1.40 -26.18
N GLY A 271 15.48 1.78 -25.40
CA GLY A 271 16.33 2.93 -25.75
C GLY A 271 16.92 2.76 -27.15
N TYR A 272 17.39 3.84 -27.78
CA TYR A 272 18.05 3.78 -29.09
C TYR A 272 19.21 2.77 -29.09
N GLY A 273 18.98 1.56 -29.62
CA GLY A 273 19.93 0.44 -29.65
C GLY A 273 19.57 -0.77 -28.78
N LEU A 274 18.53 -0.66 -27.94
CA LEU A 274 17.96 -1.78 -27.18
C LEU A 274 16.60 -2.10 -27.83
N ASP A 275 16.55 -3.01 -28.80
CA ASP A 275 15.39 -3.22 -29.66
C ASP A 275 14.18 -3.90 -28.96
N GLY A 276 13.63 -3.35 -27.88
CA GLY A 276 12.52 -3.96 -27.12
C GLY A 276 11.21 -4.09 -27.90
N GLY A 277 11.07 -3.37 -29.01
CA GLY A 277 9.89 -3.43 -29.91
C GLY A 277 8.62 -2.78 -29.35
N MET A 278 8.70 -2.20 -28.16
CA MET A 278 7.63 -1.46 -27.48
C MET A 278 8.19 -0.40 -26.53
N GLY A 279 7.34 0.56 -26.15
CA GLY A 279 7.66 1.52 -25.11
C GLY A 279 6.44 1.99 -24.33
N PHE A 280 6.64 2.17 -23.04
CA PHE A 280 5.71 2.77 -22.08
C PHE A 280 6.42 3.91 -21.36
N GLU A 281 6.01 5.14 -21.64
CA GLU A 281 6.82 6.33 -21.42
C GLU A 281 5.97 7.53 -20.99
N VAL A 282 6.62 8.50 -20.35
CA VAL A 282 6.09 9.86 -20.19
C VAL A 282 6.86 10.79 -21.11
N ILE A 283 6.13 11.56 -21.92
CA ILE A 283 6.68 12.45 -22.94
C ILE A 283 6.10 13.87 -22.83
N ALA A 284 6.89 14.87 -23.20
CA ALA A 284 6.47 16.27 -23.29
C ALA A 284 6.87 16.82 -24.65
N GLY A 285 5.93 17.31 -25.49
CA GLY A 285 6.20 17.72 -26.88
C GLY A 285 6.31 16.54 -27.88
N HIS A 286 6.19 16.81 -29.18
CA HIS A 286 5.89 15.87 -30.31
C HIS A 286 4.40 15.75 -30.62
N ASP A 287 3.80 14.57 -30.48
CA ASP A 287 2.35 14.32 -30.70
C ASP A 287 1.51 14.61 -29.45
N CYS A 288 2.14 15.17 -28.42
CA CYS A 288 1.59 15.41 -27.11
C CYS A 288 1.40 16.93 -26.93
N PRO A 289 0.15 17.42 -26.89
CA PRO A 289 -0.14 18.85 -26.72
C PRO A 289 0.02 19.33 -25.26
N ASP A 290 0.12 18.41 -24.31
CA ASP A 290 0.26 18.67 -22.87
C ASP A 290 1.72 18.40 -22.45
N PRO A 291 2.31 19.08 -21.46
CA PRO A 291 3.66 18.78 -21.00
C PRO A 291 3.82 17.41 -20.30
N SER A 292 2.80 16.53 -20.20
CA SER A 292 2.92 15.30 -19.40
C SER A 292 2.10 14.09 -19.90
N CYS A 293 2.21 13.72 -21.18
CA CYS A 293 1.44 12.58 -21.69
C CYS A 293 2.04 11.22 -21.30
N PHE A 294 1.16 10.26 -20.99
CA PHE A 294 1.51 8.85 -21.08
C PHE A 294 1.38 8.35 -22.51
N ARG A 295 2.45 7.70 -22.98
CA ARG A 295 2.50 7.06 -24.28
C ARG A 295 2.73 5.57 -24.10
N PHE A 296 1.90 4.77 -24.75
CA PHE A 296 2.18 3.36 -25.01
C PHE A 296 2.31 3.14 -26.51
N TRP A 297 3.42 2.56 -26.94
CA TRP A 297 3.68 2.28 -28.34
C TRP A 297 4.20 0.87 -28.58
N LEU A 298 3.86 0.33 -29.76
CA LEU A 298 4.21 -1.02 -30.21
C LEU A 298 4.75 -0.96 -31.64
N VAL A 299 5.78 -1.76 -31.94
CA VAL A 299 6.33 -1.93 -33.30
C VAL A 299 6.53 -3.41 -33.59
N PHE A 300 7.25 -4.13 -32.73
CA PHE A 300 7.61 -5.55 -32.90
C PHE A 300 8.06 -5.94 -34.33
N GLY A 301 8.81 -5.07 -35.00
CA GLY A 301 9.26 -5.25 -36.39
C GLY A 301 8.23 -4.96 -37.49
N GLY A 302 7.02 -4.51 -37.15
CA GLY A 302 5.96 -4.08 -38.08
C GLY A 302 5.70 -2.56 -38.05
N THR A 303 4.45 -2.13 -38.25
CA THR A 303 4.08 -0.71 -38.21
C THR A 303 4.06 -0.19 -36.78
N GLY A 304 4.68 0.97 -36.53
CA GLY A 304 4.62 1.64 -35.24
C GLY A 304 3.22 2.16 -34.90
N ARG A 305 2.70 1.76 -33.75
CA ARG A 305 1.38 2.13 -33.22
C ARG A 305 1.51 2.78 -31.88
N THR A 306 0.61 3.70 -31.56
CA THR A 306 0.67 4.49 -30.32
C THR A 306 -0.73 4.75 -29.81
N VAL A 307 -0.92 4.61 -28.51
CA VAL A 307 -2.05 5.13 -27.74
C VAL A 307 -1.50 6.12 -26.72
N LEU A 308 -2.21 7.22 -26.54
CA LEU A 308 -1.73 8.42 -25.87
C LEU A 308 -2.80 8.93 -24.91
N TYR A 309 -2.40 9.32 -23.71
CA TYR A 309 -3.24 10.05 -22.76
C TYR A 309 -2.61 11.41 -22.46
N ALA A 310 -3.33 12.49 -22.78
CA ALA A 310 -2.84 13.87 -22.77
C ALA A 310 -3.61 14.77 -21.79
N ASN A 311 -3.65 14.38 -20.51
CA ASN A 311 -4.15 15.26 -19.47
C ASN A 311 -3.10 15.39 -18.36
N ASN A 312 -2.87 16.62 -17.90
CA ASN A 312 -2.06 16.97 -16.73
C ASN A 312 -2.17 15.92 -15.61
N LEU A 313 -1.08 15.17 -15.41
CA LEU A 313 -0.98 14.20 -14.34
C LEU A 313 -0.84 14.89 -12.98
N PRO A 314 -1.25 14.23 -11.88
CA PRO A 314 -1.07 14.79 -10.56
C PRO A 314 0.42 14.83 -10.18
N ASP A 315 0.92 16.04 -9.94
CA ASP A 315 2.30 16.27 -9.51
C ASP A 315 2.57 15.68 -8.13
N ASN A 316 3.74 15.04 -8.01
CA ASN A 316 4.30 14.42 -6.82
C ASN A 316 3.43 13.34 -6.17
N GLN A 317 2.51 12.73 -6.92
CA GLN A 317 1.65 11.64 -6.44
C GLN A 317 2.00 10.31 -7.11
N TRP A 318 1.90 9.22 -6.34
CA TRP A 318 1.98 7.86 -6.87
C TRP A 318 0.66 7.51 -7.56
N ILE A 319 0.73 7.25 -8.86
CA ILE A 319 -0.36 6.75 -9.67
C ILE A 319 -0.04 5.35 -10.18
N HIS A 320 -1.06 4.54 -10.36
CA HIS A 320 -0.93 3.27 -11.06
C HIS A 320 -1.20 3.48 -12.54
N VAL A 321 -0.33 2.94 -13.39
CA VAL A 321 -0.48 3.07 -14.83
C VAL A 321 -0.29 1.71 -15.50
N ALA A 322 -1.12 1.43 -16.51
CA ALA A 322 -1.04 0.18 -17.24
C ALA A 322 -1.31 0.34 -18.73
N ALA A 323 -0.62 -0.48 -19.52
CA ALA A 323 -0.72 -0.57 -20.97
C ALA A 323 -1.10 -2.01 -21.36
N VAL A 324 -2.15 -2.16 -22.16
CA VAL A 324 -2.76 -3.44 -22.53
C VAL A 324 -2.80 -3.57 -24.04
N TRP A 325 -2.46 -4.74 -24.57
CA TRP A 325 -2.64 -5.07 -25.99
C TRP A 325 -3.22 -6.46 -26.19
N ASP A 326 -4.03 -6.60 -27.22
CA ASP A 326 -4.48 -7.88 -27.77
C ASP A 326 -4.84 -7.68 -29.25
N ARG A 327 -4.12 -8.35 -30.15
CA ARG A 327 -4.37 -8.23 -31.59
C ARG A 327 -5.78 -8.71 -31.98
N SER A 328 -6.36 -9.62 -31.19
CA SER A 328 -7.69 -10.19 -31.43
C SER A 328 -8.83 -9.32 -30.89
N GLY A 329 -8.50 -8.26 -30.14
CA GLY A 329 -9.46 -7.40 -29.46
C GLY A 329 -9.54 -7.67 -27.96
N ILE A 330 -9.84 -6.65 -27.17
CA ILE A 330 -9.78 -6.68 -25.71
C ILE A 330 -11.20 -6.72 -25.12
N ASN A 331 -11.51 -7.76 -24.33
CA ASN A 331 -12.83 -8.00 -23.72
C ASN A 331 -13.98 -8.01 -24.74
N GLY A 332 -13.79 -8.68 -25.88
CA GLY A 332 -14.82 -8.80 -26.92
C GLY A 332 -15.10 -7.50 -27.69
N THR A 333 -14.28 -6.46 -27.53
CA THR A 333 -14.37 -5.23 -28.32
C THR A 333 -13.35 -5.21 -29.47
N LEU A 334 -13.51 -4.27 -30.41
CA LEU A 334 -12.54 -4.04 -31.49
C LEU A 334 -11.28 -3.29 -31.05
N GLU A 335 -11.22 -2.84 -29.78
CA GLU A 335 -10.05 -2.16 -29.25
C GLU A 335 -8.94 -3.19 -29.02
N THR A 336 -7.77 -2.91 -29.57
CA THR A 336 -6.62 -3.83 -29.55
C THR A 336 -5.47 -3.29 -28.73
N MET A 337 -5.53 -2.01 -28.33
CA MET A 337 -4.62 -1.36 -27.40
C MET A 337 -5.40 -0.49 -26.43
N ARG A 338 -5.02 -0.46 -25.15
CA ARG A 338 -5.62 0.40 -24.11
C ARG A 338 -4.58 0.93 -23.14
N LEU A 339 -4.84 2.13 -22.63
CA LEU A 339 -4.13 2.74 -21.50
C LEU A 339 -5.06 2.88 -20.31
N TYR A 340 -4.52 2.64 -19.12
CA TYR A 340 -5.23 2.76 -17.85
C TYR A 340 -4.45 3.64 -16.87
N ILE A 341 -5.17 4.44 -16.10
CA ILE A 341 -4.65 5.21 -14.96
C ILE A 341 -5.54 4.93 -13.76
N ASP A 342 -4.94 4.51 -12.66
CA ASP A 342 -5.58 4.10 -11.41
C ASP A 342 -6.71 3.09 -11.59
N GLY A 343 -6.54 2.21 -12.60
CA GLY A 343 -7.49 1.18 -13.00
C GLY A 343 -8.61 1.65 -13.94
N ASN A 344 -8.65 2.93 -14.31
CA ASN A 344 -9.63 3.47 -15.25
C ASN A 344 -9.06 3.48 -16.67
N LYS A 345 -9.82 3.00 -17.67
CA LYS A 345 -9.43 3.11 -19.08
C LYS A 345 -9.44 4.58 -19.50
N VAL A 346 -8.30 5.11 -19.91
CA VAL A 346 -8.15 6.52 -20.27
C VAL A 346 -7.91 6.78 -21.76
N ALA A 347 -7.41 5.77 -22.50
CA ALA A 347 -7.25 5.85 -23.95
C ALA A 347 -7.28 4.45 -24.58
N SER A 348 -7.58 4.38 -25.88
CA SER A 348 -7.59 3.12 -26.64
C SER A 348 -7.29 3.33 -28.13
N GLY A 349 -7.04 2.22 -28.84
CA GLY A 349 -6.82 2.18 -30.29
C GLY A 349 -7.24 0.85 -30.90
N THR A 350 -7.44 0.83 -32.22
CA THR A 350 -7.91 -0.32 -33.01
C THR A 350 -6.91 -0.65 -34.11
N TYR A 351 -5.67 -0.96 -33.72
CA TYR A 351 -4.57 -1.27 -34.63
C TYR A 351 -4.30 -2.79 -34.65
N ASN A 352 -3.77 -3.35 -35.73
CA ASN A 352 -3.48 -4.80 -35.78
C ASN A 352 -2.28 -5.18 -36.64
N ASP A 353 -1.52 -4.19 -37.11
CA ASP A 353 -0.41 -4.32 -38.06
C ASP A 353 0.97 -4.05 -37.42
N TRP A 354 1.06 -4.08 -36.09
CA TRP A 354 2.36 -4.26 -35.42
C TRP A 354 2.87 -5.68 -35.69
N GLY A 355 4.19 -5.87 -35.73
CA GLY A 355 4.82 -7.16 -36.08
C GLY A 355 4.82 -8.17 -34.94
N THR A 356 5.63 -9.22 -35.06
CA THR A 356 5.76 -10.29 -34.05
C THR A 356 7.17 -10.46 -33.50
N SER A 357 8.11 -9.63 -33.96
CA SER A 357 9.52 -9.68 -33.59
C SER A 357 9.78 -8.88 -32.30
N VAL A 358 9.77 -9.57 -31.17
CA VAL A 358 10.21 -9.02 -29.87
C VAL A 358 11.73 -9.05 -29.81
N GLY A 359 12.39 -7.90 -29.66
CA GLY A 359 13.85 -7.91 -29.47
C GLY A 359 14.24 -8.17 -28.02
N ASN A 360 15.54 -8.34 -27.77
CA ASN A 360 16.00 -9.10 -26.60
C ASN A 360 16.22 -8.28 -25.33
N TRP A 361 16.20 -6.94 -25.42
CA TRP A 361 16.61 -6.04 -24.34
C TRP A 361 15.64 -4.88 -24.20
N VAL A 362 15.41 -4.44 -22.97
CA VAL A 362 14.60 -3.26 -22.66
C VAL A 362 15.17 -2.52 -21.45
N ASP A 363 15.10 -1.20 -21.49
CA ASP A 363 15.47 -0.29 -20.40
C ASP A 363 14.28 -0.03 -19.49
N ILE A 364 14.53 0.05 -18.19
CA ILE A 364 13.55 0.23 -17.13
C ILE A 364 14.01 1.37 -16.24
N CYS A 365 13.11 2.31 -15.98
CA CYS A 365 13.37 3.53 -15.20
C CYS A 365 14.58 4.32 -15.73
N GLY A 366 14.67 4.43 -17.05
CA GLY A 366 15.64 5.26 -17.75
C GLY A 366 15.11 6.67 -18.01
N GLY A 367 15.99 7.57 -18.39
CA GLY A 367 15.62 8.94 -18.74
C GLY A 367 16.65 9.59 -19.63
N ASN A 368 16.43 10.85 -19.97
CA ASN A 368 17.30 11.60 -20.84
C ASN A 368 17.56 13.00 -20.26
N ASP A 369 18.69 13.59 -20.66
CA ASP A 369 19.14 14.95 -20.28
C ASP A 369 19.92 15.04 -18.94
N ASN A 370 20.56 16.19 -18.71
CA ASN A 370 21.33 16.47 -17.50
C ASN A 370 20.45 16.72 -16.28
N ASN A 371 19.23 17.19 -16.50
CA ASN A 371 18.28 17.58 -15.46
C ASN A 371 17.22 16.49 -15.28
N ILE A 372 17.67 15.27 -14.97
CA ILE A 372 16.83 14.06 -14.90
C ILE A 372 16.77 13.45 -13.50
N ALA A 373 17.74 13.77 -12.65
CA ALA A 373 17.88 13.20 -11.32
C ALA A 373 16.68 13.52 -10.41
N ASP A 374 16.15 12.50 -9.75
CA ASP A 374 15.06 12.55 -8.77
C ASP A 374 13.76 13.20 -9.27
N LYS A 375 13.52 13.18 -10.59
CA LYS A 375 12.31 13.78 -11.18
C LYS A 375 11.13 12.82 -11.33
N PHE A 376 11.40 11.53 -11.42
CA PHE A 376 10.38 10.50 -11.49
C PHE A 376 10.84 9.24 -10.76
N ALA A 377 9.91 8.42 -10.32
CA ALA A 377 10.21 7.14 -9.68
C ALA A 377 9.23 6.07 -10.14
N MET A 378 9.69 4.82 -10.12
CA MET A 378 8.90 3.65 -10.46
C MET A 378 8.93 2.62 -9.37
N ASP A 379 7.84 1.90 -9.23
CA ASP A 379 7.70 0.83 -8.26
C ASP A 379 6.80 -0.28 -8.79
N ASN A 380 7.09 -1.52 -8.39
CA ASN A 380 6.26 -2.69 -8.65
C ASN A 380 5.86 -2.90 -10.13
N LEU A 381 6.84 -2.90 -11.04
CA LEU A 381 6.64 -3.15 -12.47
C LEU A 381 6.29 -4.63 -12.71
N LYS A 382 5.15 -4.88 -13.34
CA LYS A 382 4.64 -6.22 -13.64
C LYS A 382 4.35 -6.37 -15.14
N ILE A 383 4.58 -7.58 -15.64
CA ILE A 383 4.25 -8.00 -16.99
C ILE A 383 3.27 -9.18 -16.91
N TRP A 384 2.26 -9.14 -17.77
CA TRP A 384 1.27 -10.20 -17.95
C TRP A 384 1.30 -10.67 -19.40
N ASN A 385 1.18 -11.99 -19.58
CA ASN A 385 1.09 -12.65 -20.89
C ASN A 385 -0.35 -12.71 -21.44
N TYR A 386 -1.25 -11.90 -20.89
CA TYR A 386 -2.62 -11.73 -21.36
C TYR A 386 -3.07 -10.27 -21.20
N ALA A 387 -4.14 -9.91 -21.89
CA ALA A 387 -4.73 -8.58 -21.84
C ALA A 387 -5.53 -8.36 -20.54
N LYS A 388 -4.84 -8.02 -19.45
CA LYS A 388 -5.44 -7.72 -18.15
C LYS A 388 -6.13 -6.37 -18.18
N THR A 389 -7.42 -6.32 -17.84
CA THR A 389 -8.22 -5.08 -17.83
C THR A 389 -8.83 -4.72 -16.48
N ASP A 390 -8.78 -5.65 -15.52
CA ASP A 390 -9.17 -5.41 -14.15
C ASP A 390 -7.90 -5.15 -13.32
N PHE A 391 -7.83 -3.98 -12.72
CA PHE A 391 -6.72 -3.52 -11.87
C PHE A 391 -7.21 -3.19 -10.45
N SER A 392 -8.31 -3.80 -10.02
CA SER A 392 -8.74 -3.73 -8.61
C SER A 392 -7.67 -4.26 -7.65
N ASP A 393 -6.90 -5.25 -8.11
CA ASP A 393 -5.76 -5.88 -7.43
C ASP A 393 -4.45 -5.08 -7.50
N ARG A 394 -4.43 -3.86 -8.06
CA ARG A 394 -3.20 -3.04 -8.18
C ARG A 394 -2.54 -2.68 -6.83
N PHE A 395 -3.29 -2.81 -5.74
CA PHE A 395 -2.80 -2.63 -4.37
C PHE A 395 -2.22 -3.90 -3.75
N GLU A 396 -2.29 -5.01 -4.47
CA GLU A 396 -1.59 -6.24 -4.11
C GLU A 396 -0.16 -6.17 -4.64
N GLU A 397 0.81 -6.36 -3.74
CA GLU A 397 2.24 -6.30 -4.07
C GLU A 397 2.58 -7.33 -5.16
N GLY A 398 1.90 -8.48 -5.16
CA GLY A 398 2.06 -9.55 -6.14
C GLY A 398 2.33 -10.88 -5.42
N VAL A 399 3.41 -11.56 -5.82
CA VAL A 399 3.86 -12.81 -5.17
C VAL A 399 4.18 -12.51 -3.70
N THR A 400 3.68 -13.34 -2.78
CA THR A 400 3.81 -13.10 -1.32
C THR A 400 5.20 -13.41 -0.75
N THR A 401 6.14 -13.90 -1.57
CA THR A 401 7.49 -14.28 -1.15
C THR A 401 8.54 -13.88 -2.20
N GLN A 402 9.51 -13.08 -1.77
CA GLN A 402 10.80 -12.92 -2.44
C GLN A 402 11.50 -14.28 -2.56
N PRO A 403 12.25 -14.59 -3.63
CA PRO A 403 13.39 -15.50 -3.48
C PRO A 403 14.36 -14.83 -2.50
N ALA A 404 14.46 -15.38 -1.30
CA ALA A 404 15.14 -14.80 -0.15
C ALA A 404 16.45 -14.08 -0.52
N ALA A 405 16.42 -12.75 -0.63
CA ALA A 405 17.55 -11.97 -0.17
C ALA A 405 17.65 -12.30 1.33
N ALA A 406 18.80 -12.77 1.80
CA ALA A 406 18.90 -13.10 3.21
C ALA A 406 18.76 -11.78 3.99
N HIS A 407 17.63 -11.60 4.65
CA HIS A 407 17.36 -10.40 5.43
C HIS A 407 18.00 -10.52 6.80
N GLY A 408 18.59 -9.42 7.24
CA GLY A 408 19.11 -9.29 8.59
C GLY A 408 18.07 -8.77 9.57
N SER A 409 18.46 -8.70 10.82
CA SER A 409 17.68 -8.03 11.87
C SER A 409 18.59 -7.28 12.84
N ILE A 410 18.04 -6.27 13.48
CA ILE A 410 18.68 -5.55 14.58
C ILE A 410 17.75 -5.62 15.79
N SER A 411 18.23 -6.13 16.91
CA SER A 411 17.45 -6.30 18.13
C SER A 411 18.21 -5.95 19.40
N GLY A 412 17.45 -5.60 20.43
CA GLY A 412 17.98 -5.27 21.74
C GLY A 412 16.89 -5.15 22.79
N TYR A 413 17.30 -4.73 23.97
CA TYR A 413 16.44 -4.48 25.11
C TYR A 413 16.55 -3.03 25.57
N LYS A 414 15.40 -2.48 25.97
CA LYS A 414 15.31 -1.28 26.77
C LYS A 414 15.26 -1.65 28.25
N ILE A 415 16.20 -1.15 29.05
CA ILE A 415 16.43 -1.54 30.43
C ILE A 415 16.17 -0.37 31.38
N ASN A 416 15.51 -0.66 32.51
CA ASN A 416 15.46 0.21 33.67
C ASN A 416 16.76 0.05 34.45
N ASP A 417 17.73 0.90 34.16
CA ASP A 417 19.01 0.96 34.87
C ASP A 417 18.77 1.60 36.24
N LEU A 418 18.52 0.79 37.26
CA LEU A 418 18.06 1.24 38.57
C LEU A 418 19.16 1.96 39.35
N ASN A 419 20.43 1.63 39.08
CA ASN A 419 21.57 2.16 39.80
C ASN A 419 22.34 3.23 39.00
N GLY A 420 21.96 3.46 37.74
CA GLY A 420 22.51 4.49 36.85
C GLY A 420 23.90 4.18 36.31
N ASN A 421 24.33 2.91 36.30
CA ASN A 421 25.72 2.54 35.98
C ASN A 421 26.00 2.33 34.47
N GLY A 422 24.98 2.43 33.62
CA GLY A 422 25.06 2.26 32.18
C GLY A 422 25.33 0.83 31.73
N LYS A 423 24.92 -0.17 32.52
CA LYS A 423 25.03 -1.60 32.21
C LYS A 423 23.72 -2.29 32.57
N LYS A 424 23.48 -3.44 31.93
CA LYS A 424 22.34 -4.31 32.27
C LYS A 424 22.74 -5.26 33.40
N ASP A 425 22.19 -5.04 34.58
CA ASP A 425 22.39 -5.90 35.75
C ASP A 425 21.27 -6.96 35.91
N THR A 426 21.54 -8.02 36.69
CA THR A 426 20.60 -9.16 36.86
C THR A 426 19.24 -8.76 37.46
N ASN A 427 19.17 -7.64 38.17
CA ASN A 427 17.97 -7.18 38.87
C ASN A 427 17.21 -6.07 38.11
N GLU A 428 17.61 -5.78 36.88
CA GLU A 428 17.06 -4.69 36.10
C GLU A 428 16.07 -5.20 35.05
N SER A 429 14.83 -4.74 35.16
CA SER A 429 13.75 -5.13 34.28
C SER A 429 13.75 -4.30 32.99
N GLY A 430 13.17 -4.85 31.93
CA GLY A 430 12.95 -4.06 30.72
C GLY A 430 11.86 -3.00 30.87
N LEU A 431 11.92 -1.96 30.04
CA LEU A 431 10.91 -0.89 29.98
C LEU A 431 10.08 -1.01 28.70
N ALA A 432 8.76 -1.10 28.85
CA ALA A 432 7.81 -1.20 27.74
C ALA A 432 7.46 0.15 27.13
N ASN A 433 7.00 0.13 25.87
CA ASN A 433 6.47 1.28 25.12
C ASN A 433 7.49 2.42 24.88
N TRP A 434 8.79 2.09 24.82
CA TRP A 434 9.82 3.05 24.42
C TRP A 434 10.02 3.01 22.92
N ASN A 435 10.05 4.19 22.30
CA ASN A 435 10.32 4.33 20.87
C ASN A 435 11.82 4.18 20.59
N ILE A 436 12.16 3.23 19.73
CA ILE A 436 13.49 3.05 19.16
C ILE A 436 13.42 3.42 17.68
N LYS A 437 14.41 4.18 17.22
CA LYS A 437 14.58 4.65 15.86
C LYS A 437 15.77 3.94 15.21
N LEU A 438 15.62 3.58 13.95
CA LEU A 438 16.66 2.99 13.11
C LEU A 438 16.74 3.81 11.82
N GLU A 439 17.91 4.32 11.47
CA GLU A 439 18.12 5.07 10.23
C GLU A 439 19.18 4.37 9.37
N ASN A 440 18.92 4.17 8.08
CA ASN A 440 19.93 3.67 7.15
C ASN A 440 20.73 4.83 6.50
N ASN A 441 21.82 4.51 5.80
CA ASN A 441 22.66 5.51 5.11
C ASN A 441 21.92 6.36 4.05
N ASN A 442 20.73 5.95 3.62
CA ASN A 442 19.93 6.67 2.63
C ASN A 442 18.91 7.64 3.28
N GLY A 443 18.96 7.81 4.61
CA GLY A 443 18.04 8.66 5.37
C GLY A 443 16.66 8.03 5.59
N TYR A 444 16.50 6.73 5.36
CA TYR A 444 15.27 6.01 5.64
C TYR A 444 15.21 5.70 7.14
N ALA A 445 14.16 6.17 7.82
CA ALA A 445 13.96 5.97 9.25
C ALA A 445 12.82 4.98 9.52
N PHE A 446 13.12 3.91 10.25
CA PHE A 446 12.16 2.99 10.84
C PHE A 446 11.99 3.32 12.32
N THR A 447 10.81 3.02 12.88
CA THR A 447 10.57 3.08 14.31
C THR A 447 9.91 1.80 14.80
N THR A 448 10.20 1.42 16.04
CA THR A 448 9.53 0.32 16.72
C THR A 448 9.38 0.66 18.21
N THR A 449 8.46 -0.01 18.89
CA THR A 449 8.24 0.14 20.33
C THR A 449 8.68 -1.10 21.08
N THR A 450 9.25 -0.90 22.26
CA THR A 450 9.64 -2.01 23.12
C THR A 450 8.41 -2.71 23.70
N ASN A 451 8.45 -4.04 23.77
CA ASN A 451 7.36 -4.84 24.34
C ASN A 451 7.39 -4.82 25.89
N ALA A 452 6.49 -5.59 26.53
CA ALA A 452 6.39 -5.70 27.99
C ALA A 452 7.70 -6.10 28.70
N SER A 453 8.59 -6.83 28.01
CA SER A 453 9.91 -7.23 28.52
C SER A 453 11.03 -6.24 28.19
N GLY A 454 10.71 -5.12 27.55
CA GLY A 454 11.67 -4.15 27.02
C GLY A 454 12.31 -4.56 25.70
N PHE A 455 11.97 -5.71 25.13
CA PHE A 455 12.56 -6.18 23.87
C PHE A 455 12.02 -5.40 22.68
N TYR A 456 12.90 -5.09 21.73
CA TYR A 456 12.56 -4.55 20.42
C TYR A 456 13.33 -5.26 19.31
N ILE A 457 12.76 -5.27 18.10
CA ILE A 457 13.41 -5.82 16.91
C ILE A 457 12.99 -5.04 15.67
N PHE A 458 13.96 -4.87 14.77
CA PHE A 458 13.77 -4.52 13.38
C PHE A 458 14.11 -5.76 12.54
N THR A 459 13.14 -6.28 11.81
CA THR A 459 13.31 -7.43 10.91
C THR A 459 13.40 -6.96 9.46
N GLU A 460 13.67 -7.88 8.54
CA GLU A 460 13.66 -7.60 7.10
C GLU A 460 14.65 -6.48 6.71
N LEU A 461 15.84 -6.44 7.32
CA LEU A 461 16.83 -5.41 7.04
C LEU A 461 17.78 -5.84 5.92
N ALA A 462 18.02 -4.95 4.97
CA ALA A 462 19.03 -5.13 3.94
C ALA A 462 20.44 -5.13 4.55
N PRO A 463 21.45 -5.75 3.90
CA PRO A 463 22.83 -5.50 4.25
C PRO A 463 23.17 -4.01 4.07
N GLY A 464 23.88 -3.43 5.04
CA GLY A 464 24.18 -2.00 5.03
C GLY A 464 24.53 -1.46 6.42
N ASN A 465 24.79 -0.14 6.48
CA ASN A 465 25.03 0.52 7.77
C ASN A 465 23.76 1.22 8.26
N TYR A 466 23.59 1.15 9.58
CA TYR A 466 22.45 1.63 10.31
C TYR A 466 22.89 2.43 11.54
N THR A 467 22.11 3.46 11.87
CA THR A 467 22.20 4.19 13.12
C THR A 467 20.97 3.87 13.96
N VAL A 468 21.16 3.41 15.20
CA VAL A 468 20.07 3.08 16.13
C VAL A 468 20.08 4.07 17.28
N ALA A 469 18.92 4.66 17.59
CA ALA A 469 18.77 5.65 18.65
C ALA A 469 17.46 5.41 19.42
N GLU A 470 17.43 5.76 20.72
CA GLU A 470 16.17 5.87 21.44
C GLU A 470 15.56 7.26 21.29
N ALA A 471 14.23 7.35 21.42
CA ALA A 471 13.60 8.60 21.77
C ALA A 471 13.73 8.82 23.29
N LEU A 472 14.28 9.97 23.68
CA LEU A 472 14.39 10.35 25.09
C LEU A 472 12.99 10.50 25.71
N VAL A 473 12.77 9.83 26.84
CA VAL A 473 11.54 9.97 27.63
C VAL A 473 11.81 10.89 28.82
N PRO A 474 10.89 11.82 29.15
CA PRO A 474 11.11 12.76 30.25
C PRO A 474 11.27 12.04 31.58
N ASN A 475 12.03 12.64 32.50
CA ASN A 475 12.40 12.08 33.81
C ASN A 475 13.37 10.89 33.74
N TRP A 476 13.72 10.41 32.55
CA TRP A 476 14.68 9.34 32.37
C TRP A 476 15.96 9.88 31.75
N ILE A 477 17.10 9.46 32.32
CA ILE A 477 18.42 9.76 31.78
C ILE A 477 18.89 8.51 31.05
N GLN A 478 19.26 8.64 29.78
CA GLN A 478 19.89 7.54 29.05
C GLN A 478 21.28 7.29 29.64
N THR A 479 21.52 6.07 30.09
CA THR A 479 22.79 5.62 30.67
C THR A 479 23.50 4.62 29.76
N LEU A 480 22.80 3.99 28.81
CA LEU A 480 23.37 3.08 27.81
C LEU A 480 22.71 3.27 26.43
N PRO A 481 23.48 3.27 25.32
CA PRO A 481 24.92 3.48 25.29
C PRO A 481 25.27 4.87 25.86
N GLY A 482 26.50 5.02 26.37
CA GLY A 482 26.98 6.34 26.78
C GLY A 482 27.04 7.31 25.58
N ALA A 483 27.34 8.59 25.85
CA ALA A 483 27.45 9.62 24.81
C ALA A 483 28.29 9.12 23.61
N PRO A 484 27.78 9.18 22.37
CA PRO A 484 26.66 10.01 21.90
C PRO A 484 25.23 9.46 22.09
N GLY A 485 25.03 8.30 22.72
CA GLY A 485 23.70 7.74 22.98
C GLY A 485 23.08 6.97 21.81
N ILE A 486 23.88 6.59 20.82
CA ILE A 486 23.47 5.88 19.60
C ILE A 486 24.40 4.71 19.28
N TYR A 487 23.91 3.74 18.50
CA TYR A 487 24.70 2.65 17.94
C TYR A 487 24.89 2.82 16.44
N TYR A 488 26.07 2.47 15.95
CA TYR A 488 26.34 2.24 14.53
C TYR A 488 26.44 0.74 14.30
N VAL A 489 25.59 0.20 13.42
CA VAL A 489 25.50 -1.23 13.14
C VAL A 489 25.69 -1.45 11.65
N THR A 490 26.62 -2.33 11.27
CA THR A 490 26.77 -2.81 9.89
C THR A 490 26.22 -4.22 9.82
N LEU A 491 25.26 -4.46 8.92
CA LEU A 491 24.72 -5.79 8.64
C LEU A 491 25.31 -6.35 7.35
N ALA A 492 25.82 -7.58 7.41
CA ALA A 492 26.02 -8.42 6.23
C ALA A 492 24.70 -9.08 5.78
N THR A 493 24.70 -9.68 4.60
CA THR A 493 23.54 -10.37 4.03
C THR A 493 23.07 -11.47 4.99
N GLY A 494 21.84 -11.36 5.49
CA GLY A 494 21.21 -12.32 6.40
C GLY A 494 21.62 -12.20 7.88
N GLU A 495 22.37 -11.16 8.25
CA GLU A 495 22.95 -11.05 9.59
C GLU A 495 21.92 -10.57 10.63
N ASN A 496 21.87 -11.25 11.78
CA ASN A 496 21.07 -10.84 12.92
C ASN A 496 21.97 -10.20 14.00
N ALA A 497 22.00 -8.87 14.03
CA ALA A 497 22.65 -8.11 15.09
C ALA A 497 21.76 -8.08 16.35
N THR A 498 22.31 -8.55 17.46
CA THR A 498 21.62 -8.62 18.76
C THR A 498 22.42 -7.89 19.83
N GLY A 499 21.78 -7.50 20.93
CA GLY A 499 22.47 -6.85 22.06
C GLY A 499 22.70 -5.35 21.87
N ILE A 500 21.91 -4.74 20.97
CA ILE A 500 21.87 -3.29 20.79
C ILE A 500 21.00 -2.70 21.91
N ASP A 501 21.48 -2.76 23.14
CA ASP A 501 20.66 -2.47 24.33
C ASP A 501 20.68 -0.98 24.70
N PHE A 502 19.54 -0.45 25.13
CA PHE A 502 19.37 0.89 25.66
C PHE A 502 19.05 0.82 27.16
N GLY A 503 19.69 1.65 27.97
CA GLY A 503 19.50 1.68 29.42
C GLY A 503 19.15 3.08 29.89
N ASN A 504 18.15 3.20 30.76
CA ASN A 504 17.80 4.49 31.35
C ASN A 504 17.54 4.38 32.83
N ASN A 505 17.94 5.41 33.56
CA ASN A 505 17.63 5.59 34.98
C ASN A 505 16.57 6.66 35.16
N LEU A 506 15.57 6.39 36.01
CA LEU A 506 14.59 7.40 36.40
C LEU A 506 15.25 8.38 37.39
N MET A 507 15.29 9.66 37.03
CA MET A 507 15.89 10.71 37.84
C MET A 507 15.21 10.78 39.23
N SER A 508 15.89 10.33 40.28
CA SER A 508 15.40 10.47 41.66
C SER A 508 15.79 11.84 42.22
N LEU A 509 14.82 12.73 42.40
CA LEU A 509 15.05 14.06 43.01
C LEU A 509 14.46 14.11 44.43
N PRO A 510 15.03 14.92 45.36
CA PRO A 510 14.67 14.89 46.77
C PRO A 510 13.22 15.32 47.02
N SER A 511 12.58 14.63 47.97
CA SER A 511 11.14 14.55 48.25
C SER A 511 10.45 15.83 48.80
N GLY A 512 10.76 17.02 48.28
CA GLY A 512 10.23 18.28 48.82
C GLY A 512 9.34 19.11 47.90
N VAL A 513 9.39 18.88 46.58
CA VAL A 513 8.68 19.66 45.58
C VAL A 513 7.87 18.74 44.69
N ASN A 514 6.60 19.08 44.47
CA ASN A 514 5.72 18.39 43.54
C ASN A 514 5.31 19.38 42.44
N ALA A 515 5.48 18.96 41.18
CA ALA A 515 5.01 19.69 40.02
C ALA A 515 4.26 18.75 39.08
N LEU A 516 3.04 19.12 38.70
CA LEU A 516 2.17 18.32 37.83
C LEU A 516 1.64 19.19 36.68
N ARG A 517 1.70 18.64 35.47
CA ARG A 517 1.13 19.22 34.26
C ARG A 517 -0.16 18.51 33.88
N GLU A 518 -1.12 19.31 33.44
CA GLU A 518 -2.31 18.87 32.71
C GLU A 518 -2.33 19.56 31.34
N ILE A 519 -2.56 18.78 30.28
CA ILE A 519 -2.71 19.29 28.91
C ILE A 519 -4.19 19.23 28.55
N GLU A 520 -4.80 20.38 28.20
CA GLU A 520 -6.24 20.44 27.90
C GLU A 520 -6.61 19.58 26.67
N LYS A 521 -5.76 19.57 25.64
CA LYS A 521 -5.93 18.79 24.41
C LYS A 521 -4.60 18.14 24.03
N GLU A 522 -4.47 16.84 24.25
CA GLU A 522 -3.29 16.06 23.86
C GLU A 522 -3.23 15.76 22.36
N SER A 523 -4.31 16.01 21.61
CA SER A 523 -4.37 15.83 20.17
C SER A 523 -4.72 17.16 19.50
N LEU A 524 -3.91 17.58 18.53
CA LEU A 524 -4.03 18.90 17.90
C LEU A 524 -4.00 18.81 16.37
N LEU A 525 -4.57 19.82 15.73
CA LEU A 525 -4.34 20.13 14.32
C LEU A 525 -3.15 21.06 14.15
N LEU A 526 -2.55 21.05 12.95
CA LEU A 526 -1.51 22.00 12.57
C LEU A 526 -2.07 23.43 12.63
N GLY A 527 -1.36 24.35 13.29
CA GLY A 527 -1.81 25.72 13.51
C GLY A 527 -2.74 25.92 14.72
N ASN A 528 -3.26 24.83 15.33
CA ASN A 528 -4.13 24.94 16.50
C ASN A 528 -3.33 25.02 17.81
N SER A 529 -4.04 25.32 18.89
CA SER A 529 -3.43 25.53 20.21
C SER A 529 -4.11 24.73 21.32
N THR A 530 -3.35 24.44 22.37
CA THR A 530 -3.87 23.88 23.63
C THR A 530 -3.37 24.70 24.81
N ASN A 531 -4.18 24.77 25.85
CA ASN A 531 -3.74 25.30 27.14
C ASN A 531 -3.07 24.19 27.95
N ILE A 532 -2.13 24.62 28.78
CA ILE A 532 -1.33 23.81 29.67
C ILE A 532 -1.41 24.45 31.04
N THR A 533 -1.75 23.62 32.04
CA THR A 533 -1.75 24.03 33.44
C THR A 533 -0.64 23.29 34.16
N VAL A 534 0.26 24.03 34.82
CA VAL A 534 1.30 23.46 35.69
C VAL A 534 1.04 23.90 37.12
N ARG A 535 0.89 22.94 38.03
CA ARG A 535 0.69 23.17 39.46
C ARG A 535 1.94 22.76 40.22
N ILE A 536 2.47 23.67 41.03
CA ILE A 536 3.73 23.50 41.76
C ILE A 536 3.48 23.70 43.25
N SER A 537 4.01 22.82 44.07
CA SER A 537 3.97 22.94 45.53
C SER A 537 5.32 22.55 46.13
N SER A 538 5.63 23.15 47.27
CA SER A 538 6.84 22.87 48.05
C SER A 538 6.44 22.55 49.49
N ASN A 539 7.13 21.62 50.15
CA ASN A 539 6.94 21.35 51.59
C ASN A 539 7.81 22.24 52.49
N MET A 540 8.68 23.07 51.92
CA MET A 540 9.51 24.06 52.61
C MET A 540 9.38 25.45 51.96
N ILE A 541 9.72 26.50 52.71
CA ILE A 541 9.87 27.86 52.17
C ILE A 541 11.14 27.93 51.33
N GLN A 542 11.01 28.13 50.02
CA GLN A 542 12.16 28.28 49.13
C GLN A 542 11.81 29.02 47.84
N ALA A 543 12.82 29.60 47.19
CA ALA A 543 12.71 30.13 45.84
C ALA A 543 12.73 28.98 44.82
N LEU A 544 11.88 29.06 43.81
CA LEU A 544 11.75 28.04 42.77
C LEU A 544 11.76 28.67 41.38
N VAL A 545 12.28 27.93 40.40
CA VAL A 545 12.19 28.26 38.97
C VAL A 545 11.58 27.08 38.22
N LEU A 546 10.46 27.30 37.55
CA LEU A 546 9.93 26.39 36.53
C LEU A 546 10.58 26.74 35.20
N GLN A 547 11.18 25.75 34.56
CA GLN A 547 11.73 25.84 33.20
C GLN A 547 10.97 24.86 32.31
N GLU A 548 10.24 25.38 31.33
CA GLU A 548 9.56 24.57 30.30
C GLU A 548 10.44 24.41 29.06
N SER A 549 10.47 23.21 28.52
CA SER A 549 11.16 22.81 27.29
C SER A 549 10.13 22.24 26.33
N ILE A 550 9.90 22.96 25.25
CA ILE A 550 8.91 22.67 24.21
C ILE A 550 9.61 22.26 22.92
N PRO A 551 8.91 21.60 21.97
CA PRO A 551 9.50 21.24 20.69
C PRO A 551 10.03 22.46 19.92
N ALA A 552 11.06 22.24 19.11
CA ALA A 552 11.68 23.31 18.33
C ALA A 552 10.66 24.00 17.39
N GLY A 553 10.68 25.34 17.35
CA GLY A 553 9.76 26.13 16.54
C GLY A 553 8.41 26.46 17.22
N TRP A 554 8.06 25.78 18.31
CA TRP A 554 6.85 26.08 19.06
C TRP A 554 7.04 27.32 19.94
N LYS A 555 5.93 27.97 20.29
CA LYS A 555 5.92 29.18 21.11
C LYS A 555 4.97 29.04 22.30
N ILE A 556 5.43 29.48 23.47
CA ILE A 556 4.61 29.64 24.66
C ILE A 556 4.00 31.05 24.65
N THR A 557 2.69 31.13 24.88
CA THR A 557 1.98 32.36 25.19
C THR A 557 1.40 32.25 26.59
N LYS A 558 1.87 33.09 27.52
CA LYS A 558 1.39 33.11 28.90
C LYS A 558 -0.07 33.56 28.96
N ILE A 559 -0.92 32.82 29.70
CA ILE A 559 -2.31 33.22 29.98
C ILE A 559 -2.40 33.84 31.37
N SER A 560 -2.01 33.08 32.40
CA SER A 560 -2.02 33.52 33.80
C SER A 560 -0.96 32.76 34.60
N ASP A 561 -0.46 33.36 35.69
CA ASP A 561 0.55 32.75 36.53
C ASP A 561 0.61 33.40 37.91
N ASP A 562 1.01 32.62 38.91
CA ASP A 562 1.30 33.09 40.27
C ASP A 562 2.79 33.47 40.47
N ALA A 563 3.56 33.60 39.39
CA ALA A 563 5.01 33.85 39.44
C ALA A 563 5.33 35.33 39.64
N ASP A 564 6.47 35.59 40.28
CA ASP A 564 6.94 36.97 40.46
C ASP A 564 7.50 37.51 39.13
N VAL A 565 8.12 36.63 38.33
CA VAL A 565 8.70 36.97 37.02
C VAL A 565 8.49 35.82 36.04
N PHE A 566 8.09 36.15 34.82
CA PHE A 566 8.14 35.25 33.65
C PHE A 566 9.17 35.75 32.64
N LYS A 567 10.12 34.90 32.25
CA LYS A 567 11.14 35.19 31.24
C LYS A 567 10.79 34.51 29.92
N ASN A 568 10.18 35.26 29.02
CA ASN A 568 9.65 34.75 27.76
C ASN A 568 10.72 34.17 26.80
N ASN A 569 11.96 34.65 26.87
CA ASN A 569 13.05 34.19 26.00
C ASN A 569 13.60 32.79 26.39
N THR A 570 13.36 32.40 27.63
CA THR A 570 13.87 31.17 28.22
C THR A 570 12.75 30.27 28.70
N ASN A 571 11.48 30.67 28.63
CA ASN A 571 10.32 29.93 29.15
C ASN A 571 10.46 29.59 30.65
N GLU A 572 10.94 30.56 31.43
CA GLU A 572 11.15 30.43 32.88
C GLU A 572 10.11 31.21 33.69
N TRP A 573 9.50 30.57 34.69
CA TRP A 573 8.72 31.23 35.74
C TRP A 573 9.49 31.17 37.05
N VAL A 574 9.68 32.33 37.69
CA VAL A 574 10.48 32.49 38.90
C VAL A 574 9.60 32.91 40.06
N TRP A 575 9.73 32.20 41.17
CA TRP A 575 9.19 32.57 42.48
C TRP A 575 10.34 32.86 43.43
N SER A 576 10.39 34.07 43.97
CA SER A 576 11.29 34.45 45.05
C SER A 576 10.97 33.67 46.34
N ASN A 577 9.72 33.22 46.49
CA ASN A 577 9.26 32.45 47.64
C ASN A 577 8.02 31.58 47.33
N VAL A 578 8.10 30.28 47.61
CA VAL A 578 6.97 29.34 47.63
C VAL A 578 6.80 28.78 49.05
N THR A 579 5.69 29.12 49.69
CA THR A 579 5.38 28.73 51.07
C THR A 579 4.71 27.35 51.14
N PRO A 580 5.02 26.52 52.15
CA PRO A 580 4.34 25.24 52.36
C PRO A 580 2.83 25.34 52.42
N GLY A 581 2.14 24.39 51.77
CA GLY A 581 0.68 24.32 51.73
C GLY A 581 0.01 25.26 50.72
N ILE A 582 0.78 26.07 49.98
CA ILE A 582 0.28 26.90 48.89
C ILE A 582 0.71 26.30 47.55
N THR A 583 -0.27 26.02 46.69
CA THR A 583 -0.02 25.61 45.30
C THR A 583 0.09 26.85 44.43
N LYS A 584 1.19 26.94 43.68
CA LYS A 584 1.41 27.92 42.62
C LYS A 584 0.92 27.33 41.30
N THR A 585 0.22 28.14 40.51
CA THR A 585 -0.32 27.73 39.23
C THR A 585 0.26 28.60 38.11
N VAL A 586 0.59 27.95 36.99
CA VAL A 586 0.93 28.59 35.72
C VAL A 586 0.02 28.04 34.64
N ILE A 587 -0.60 28.91 33.87
CA ILE A 587 -1.42 28.56 32.71
C ILE A 587 -0.83 29.26 31.48
N TYR A 588 -0.50 28.47 30.47
CA TYR A 588 0.00 28.98 29.20
C TYR A 588 -0.57 28.21 28.02
N THR A 589 -0.57 28.84 26.85
CA THR A 589 -0.96 28.24 25.59
C THR A 589 0.29 27.91 24.78
N ILE A 590 0.25 26.79 24.06
CA ILE A 590 1.20 26.51 22.98
C ILE A 590 0.47 26.35 21.66
N ILE A 591 1.10 26.81 20.59
CA ILE A 591 0.56 26.75 19.23
C ILE A 591 1.43 25.80 18.41
N ALA A 592 0.80 24.83 17.76
CA ALA A 592 1.40 23.94 16.80
C ALA A 592 1.83 24.72 15.54
N PRO A 593 3.11 24.70 15.13
CA PRO A 593 3.52 25.26 13.84
C PRO A 593 2.78 24.58 12.68
N THR A 594 2.38 25.37 11.67
CA THR A 594 1.64 24.89 10.49
C THR A 594 2.43 23.95 9.59
N ASP A 595 3.74 23.94 9.74
CA ASP A 595 4.72 23.12 9.02
C ASP A 595 5.23 21.92 9.83
N SER A 596 4.63 21.64 11.00
CA SER A 596 5.02 20.47 11.80
C SER A 596 4.69 19.16 11.08
N THR A 597 5.53 18.15 11.25
CA THR A 597 5.27 16.80 10.73
C THR A 597 4.22 16.07 11.57
N ILE A 598 3.44 15.17 10.97
CA ILE A 598 2.57 14.24 11.70
C ILE A 598 3.43 13.42 12.67
N GLY A 599 2.98 13.24 13.91
CA GLY A 599 3.75 12.51 14.92
C GLY A 599 3.44 12.87 16.36
N THR A 600 4.24 12.30 17.26
CA THR A 600 4.13 12.53 18.71
C THR A 600 5.23 13.49 19.17
N TYR A 601 4.86 14.50 19.93
CA TYR A 601 5.69 15.57 20.46
C TYR A 601 5.64 15.57 21.98
N TYR A 602 6.71 16.06 22.60
CA TYR A 602 6.85 16.04 24.06
C TYR A 602 7.10 17.44 24.61
N ILE A 603 6.51 17.72 25.77
CA ILE A 603 6.77 18.93 26.56
C ILE A 603 7.38 18.49 27.89
N ASN A 604 8.53 19.06 28.24
CA ASN A 604 9.30 18.66 29.40
C ASN A 604 9.49 19.86 30.32
N GLY A 605 9.36 19.69 31.62
CA GLY A 605 9.50 20.80 32.56
C GLY A 605 10.39 20.42 33.73
N THR A 606 11.23 21.33 34.23
CA THR A 606 12.03 21.12 35.43
C THR A 606 11.75 22.19 36.48
N ILE A 607 11.89 21.85 37.75
CA ILE A 607 11.90 22.79 38.87
C ILE A 607 13.31 22.85 39.46
N SER A 608 13.86 24.05 39.57
CA SER A 608 15.19 24.28 40.16
C SER A 608 15.17 25.31 41.28
N ASN A 609 16.20 25.27 42.13
CA ASN A 609 16.51 26.30 43.12
C ASN A 609 18.01 26.70 42.99
N SER A 610 18.56 27.42 43.98
CA SER A 610 19.96 27.87 43.97
C SER A 610 21.01 26.74 43.92
N THR A 611 20.61 25.49 44.21
CA THR A 611 21.49 24.31 44.19
C THR A 611 21.39 23.48 42.91
N GLY A 612 20.45 23.80 42.02
CA GLY A 612 20.23 23.08 40.76
C GLY A 612 18.80 22.56 40.60
N ILE A 613 18.60 21.59 39.71
CA ILE A 613 17.31 20.94 39.46
C ILE A 613 16.95 20.05 40.66
N ILE A 614 15.75 20.23 41.20
CA ILE A 614 15.25 19.57 42.42
C ILE A 614 13.90 18.87 42.25
N ALA A 615 13.18 19.11 41.16
CA ALA A 615 12.06 18.28 40.73
C ALA A 615 11.92 18.33 39.20
N VAL A 616 11.20 17.37 38.63
CA VAL A 616 10.75 17.41 37.23
C VAL A 616 9.23 17.50 37.22
N VAL A 617 8.66 18.16 36.23
CA VAL A 617 7.21 18.29 36.06
C VAL A 617 6.66 16.95 35.58
N GLY A 618 5.88 16.28 36.42
CA GLY A 618 5.15 15.06 36.08
C GLY A 618 3.79 15.36 35.44
N GLY A 619 2.97 14.33 35.28
CA GLY A 619 1.66 14.44 34.61
C GLY A 619 1.79 14.36 33.09
N ASP A 620 0.88 15.03 32.39
CA ASP A 620 0.79 14.95 30.93
C ASP A 620 2.01 15.61 30.28
N ASN A 621 2.53 14.98 29.22
CA ASN A 621 3.71 15.48 28.52
C ASN A 621 3.69 15.21 27.02
N VAL A 622 2.60 14.65 26.48
CA VAL A 622 2.49 14.23 25.08
C VAL A 622 1.50 15.12 24.34
N ILE A 623 1.87 15.52 23.13
CA ILE A 623 0.95 16.05 22.12
C ILE A 623 1.08 15.25 20.83
N LYS A 624 -0.04 14.84 20.27
CA LYS A 624 -0.12 14.09 19.01
C LYS A 624 -0.68 14.96 17.90
N PHE A 625 -0.02 14.91 16.77
CA PHE A 625 -0.59 15.26 15.48
C PHE A 625 -0.87 13.95 14.75
N ASP A 626 -2.13 13.53 14.76
CA ASP A 626 -2.59 12.38 14.01
C ASP A 626 -3.86 12.74 13.23
N ILE A 627 -4.15 11.95 12.19
CA ILE A 627 -5.30 12.21 11.32
C ILE A 627 -6.63 11.98 12.03
N LEU A 628 -6.65 11.20 13.11
CA LEU A 628 -7.85 11.00 13.92
C LEU A 628 -8.22 12.30 14.64
N ALA A 629 -7.23 13.07 15.10
CA ALA A 629 -7.41 14.39 15.70
C ALA A 629 -8.06 15.40 14.74
N TYR A 630 -7.91 15.23 13.43
CA TYR A 630 -8.61 16.07 12.44
C TYR A 630 -10.11 15.81 12.41
N TYR A 631 -10.51 14.55 12.57
CA TYR A 631 -11.92 14.18 12.58
C TYR A 631 -12.53 14.35 13.96
N ARG A 632 -11.77 14.17 15.04
CA ARG A 632 -12.21 14.49 16.41
C ARG A 632 -12.37 16.00 16.53
N ARG A 633 -13.63 16.46 16.42
CA ARG A 633 -14.11 17.85 16.57
C ARG A 633 -14.02 18.74 15.34
N LEU A 634 -15.21 19.05 14.83
CA LEU A 634 -15.46 20.36 14.25
C LEU A 634 -15.86 21.45 15.26
N ASP A 635 -16.28 21.21 16.53
CA ASP A 635 -16.50 22.38 17.46
C ASP A 635 -16.68 22.22 19.01
N SER A 636 -16.77 21.06 19.70
CA SER A 636 -17.26 21.11 21.12
C SER A 636 -16.67 20.20 22.21
N ASP A 637 -16.27 18.93 22.00
CA ASP A 637 -15.65 18.08 23.06
C ASP A 637 -14.57 17.12 22.48
N PRO A 638 -13.30 17.11 22.94
CA PRO A 638 -12.25 16.27 22.32
C PRO A 638 -12.32 14.80 22.73
N ASN A 639 -13.18 14.46 23.70
CA ASN A 639 -13.26 13.13 24.28
C ASN A 639 -14.42 12.29 23.70
N ILE A 640 -15.14 12.82 22.72
CA ILE A 640 -16.33 12.21 22.11
C ILE A 640 -16.20 12.34 20.60
N VAL A 641 -16.37 11.24 19.86
CA VAL A 641 -16.54 11.28 18.41
C VAL A 641 -18.02 11.46 18.11
N GLU A 642 -18.41 12.48 17.34
CA GLU A 642 -19.81 12.68 16.95
C GLU A 642 -20.15 11.97 15.63
N THR A 643 -21.44 11.73 15.38
CA THR A 643 -21.89 11.11 14.12
C THR A 643 -21.50 11.92 12.89
N THR A 644 -21.48 13.26 12.99
CA THR A 644 -21.08 14.16 11.90
C THR A 644 -19.59 14.08 11.58
N ASP A 645 -18.76 13.89 12.60
CA ASP A 645 -17.32 13.69 12.47
C ASP A 645 -17.03 12.37 11.76
N LEU A 646 -17.74 11.32 12.16
CA LEU A 646 -17.64 10.01 11.52
C LEU A 646 -18.13 10.04 10.08
N LEU A 647 -19.24 10.73 9.79
CA LEU A 647 -19.73 10.89 8.42
C LEU A 647 -18.72 11.63 7.53
N LYS A 648 -18.10 12.70 8.05
CA LYS A 648 -17.05 13.42 7.33
C LYS A 648 -15.82 12.53 7.08
N ALA A 649 -15.39 11.75 8.08
CA ALA A 649 -14.31 10.77 7.92
C ALA A 649 -14.65 9.70 6.88
N MET A 650 -15.88 9.17 6.89
CA MET A 650 -16.35 8.21 5.91
C MET A 650 -16.44 8.79 4.50
N ASP A 651 -16.84 10.04 4.35
CA ASP A 651 -16.92 10.72 3.06
C ASP A 651 -15.53 11.03 2.50
N ASP A 652 -14.61 11.52 3.33
CA ASP A 652 -13.21 11.74 2.95
C ASP A 652 -12.50 10.42 2.62
N TRP A 653 -12.78 9.36 3.39
CA TRP A 653 -12.33 7.99 3.10
C TRP A 653 -12.86 7.48 1.75
N ARG A 654 -14.17 7.59 1.50
CA ARG A 654 -14.83 7.17 0.25
C ARG A 654 -14.31 7.95 -0.95
N SER A 655 -14.15 9.26 -0.80
CA SER A 655 -13.71 10.17 -1.86
C SER A 655 -12.18 10.24 -2.02
N ARG A 656 -11.43 9.57 -1.13
CA ARG A 656 -9.97 9.66 -1.03
C ARG A 656 -9.47 11.09 -0.84
N THR A 657 -10.25 11.93 -0.20
CA THR A 657 -9.90 13.32 0.09
C THR A 657 -9.00 13.33 1.33
N ALA A 658 -7.78 13.84 1.18
CA ALA A 658 -6.93 14.09 2.34
C ALA A 658 -7.43 15.34 3.08
N PRO A 659 -7.64 15.25 4.40
CA PRO A 659 -7.81 16.42 5.27
C PRO A 659 -6.80 17.53 5.01
N ALA A 660 -7.20 18.78 5.21
CA ALA A 660 -6.29 19.91 5.10
C ALA A 660 -5.10 19.74 6.07
N GLY A 661 -3.87 19.83 5.54
CA GLY A 661 -2.64 19.60 6.31
C GLY A 661 -2.17 18.14 6.39
N PHE A 662 -2.91 17.20 5.80
CA PHE A 662 -2.53 15.79 5.70
C PHE A 662 -2.21 15.42 4.25
N ILE A 663 -1.15 14.65 4.06
CA ILE A 663 -0.69 14.20 2.73
C ILE A 663 -1.54 13.01 2.25
N ASN A 664 -2.06 12.21 3.18
CA ASN A 664 -2.84 11.01 2.89
C ASN A 664 -4.27 11.13 3.44
N PRO A 665 -5.27 10.57 2.74
CA PRO A 665 -6.61 10.37 3.31
C PRO A 665 -6.57 9.37 4.46
N ILE A 666 -7.60 9.40 5.31
CA ILE A 666 -7.75 8.45 6.40
C ILE A 666 -7.72 7.00 5.89
N THR A 667 -7.02 6.12 6.61
CA THR A 667 -6.91 4.70 6.27
C THR A 667 -8.08 3.88 6.83
N ASN A 668 -8.22 2.63 6.37
CA ASN A 668 -9.24 1.70 6.91
C ASN A 668 -9.08 1.47 8.42
N GLN A 669 -7.84 1.36 8.89
CA GLN A 669 -7.54 1.10 10.30
C GLN A 669 -7.87 2.32 11.17
N GLU A 670 -7.56 3.51 10.69
CA GLU A 670 -7.86 4.78 11.34
C GLU A 670 -9.37 5.07 11.37
N LEU A 671 -10.07 4.80 10.26
CA LEU A 671 -11.52 4.91 10.21
C LEU A 671 -12.18 3.92 11.17
N LEU A 672 -11.68 2.68 11.24
CA LEU A 672 -12.18 1.69 12.21
C LEU A 672 -11.91 2.13 13.66
N ALA A 673 -10.78 2.76 13.94
CA ALA A 673 -10.50 3.31 15.26
C ALA A 673 -11.51 4.41 15.66
N LEU A 674 -11.83 5.33 14.74
CA LEU A 674 -12.89 6.33 14.95
C LEU A 674 -14.27 5.70 15.15
N ILE A 675 -14.63 4.68 14.38
CA ILE A 675 -15.90 3.94 14.55
C ILE A 675 -15.97 3.32 15.95
N ASN A 676 -14.90 2.64 16.38
CA ASN A 676 -14.85 2.00 17.69
C ASN A 676 -14.99 3.03 18.81
N GLU A 677 -14.30 4.16 18.70
CA GLU A 677 -14.38 5.25 19.67
C GLU A 677 -15.78 5.87 19.70
N TRP A 678 -16.39 6.13 18.54
CA TRP A 678 -17.79 6.58 18.42
C TRP A 678 -18.76 5.60 19.08
N THR A 679 -18.58 4.29 18.90
CA THR A 679 -19.45 3.29 19.58
C THR A 679 -19.24 3.20 21.08
N SER A 680 -18.11 3.70 21.60
CA SER A 680 -17.77 3.70 23.02
C SER A 680 -18.06 5.02 23.73
N SER A 681 -18.36 6.07 22.96
CA SER A 681 -18.79 7.40 23.41
C SER A 681 -20.29 7.40 23.70
#